data_AF-A0A2G6KAL4-F1
#
_entry.id   AF-A0A2G6KAL4-F1
#
_cell.length_a   1.000
_cell.length_b   1.000
_cell.length_c   1.000
_cell.angle_alpha   90.00
_cell.angle_beta   90.00
_cell.angle_gamma   90.00
#
_symmetry.space_group_name_H-M   'P 1'
#
loop_
_entity.id
_entity.type
_entity.pdbx_description
1 polymer ?
#
loop_
_entity_poly.entity_id
_entity_poly.type
_entity_poly.pdbx_seq_one_letter_code
_entity_poly.pdbx_strand_id
1 'polypeptide(L)'
;MKTFSVLLIVSFLIGSGMTFLLFAPNSPHSDPIRVEYQETFGTFGHNASAIYQRYGTEGLNLLQDHQVEGLGTITRYENGFQLLQPYMELDIIFQLFRTHGDRLEVLLKLFQPETIAHAYDEFGENGLHYIIDEPEVYFLLQRYGDRLLQLVNAKGPIMFSLIRTYQPEFLELYYDDALFTAISHFGIDGLLAFKTYRGMASKIFRLFAEDERFAAILRRYGYQQTIPVLYHFYHTQGAVAELNDRITTFSISQLFQTASDRTQQIAQFDQATREHTGLDRANWALQRLYEDGNSFLRQFAISEDGSVTFLQIVSITDFLENAFIGNLKNLGPPSSIASPSQPESCEQFAAALDILGLLPYESLLSQQVRCLYLQAGLANAQSVEDIKGLLLLDQHEELANRYGEAVIPFIIQYGDRGIQLLQETNGEILQLVNMYGESLIGYTARYGVTTFEMIREYGEQALEAIMQTDGAVIPYIQQYGSDVFPILAQPDGLQLLLLCPAFGDDILQYAARYPGEFFQALLYYGSPVVRALRAYNKQAMTLARKHGNDVFQYLGIYGNKALRLVRTGKMGVVLARLLPDEFWQQSAEQLFRHGTVGIYLRLFFRHPGTFHAYIGQLGNTLLSVKPLYIQLIFWTFVMLLFLSVLTIISKLLIKFFLE
;
A
#
# COMPACT_ATOMS: atom_id res chain seq x y z
N MET A 1 -28.93 -22.91 69.22
CA MET A 1 -28.52 -21.96 68.15
C MET A 1 -27.87 -22.58 66.90
N LYS A 2 -27.42 -23.85 66.89
CA LYS A 2 -26.82 -24.46 65.67
C LYS A 2 -27.82 -24.97 64.61
N THR A 3 -29.09 -25.14 64.97
CA THR A 3 -30.14 -25.64 64.05
C THR A 3 -30.87 -24.55 63.28
N PHE A 4 -30.73 -23.27 63.67
CA PHE A 4 -31.48 -22.16 63.07
C PHE A 4 -30.82 -21.59 61.80
N SER A 5 -29.51 -21.76 61.63
CA SER A 5 -28.78 -21.23 60.46
C SER A 5 -28.83 -22.13 59.22
N VAL A 6 -29.06 -23.45 59.39
CA VAL A 6 -29.15 -24.39 58.25
C VAL A 6 -30.52 -24.28 57.57
N LEU A 7 -31.59 -24.02 58.32
CA LEU A 7 -32.94 -23.88 57.78
C LEU A 7 -33.13 -22.61 56.93
N LEU A 8 -32.37 -21.55 57.24
CA LEU A 8 -32.48 -20.26 56.56
C LEU A 8 -31.75 -20.26 55.21
N ILE A 9 -30.65 -21.02 55.09
CA ILE A 9 -29.93 -21.22 53.82
C ILE A 9 -30.70 -22.17 52.88
N VAL A 10 -31.35 -23.20 53.42
CA VAL A 10 -32.20 -24.11 52.64
C VAL A 10 -33.51 -23.42 52.20
N SER A 11 -34.09 -22.55 53.02
CA SER A 11 -35.29 -21.77 52.62
C SER A 11 -34.99 -20.71 51.56
N PHE A 12 -33.77 -20.13 51.54
CA PHE A 12 -33.38 -19.17 50.51
C PHE A 12 -33.08 -19.86 49.16
N LEU A 13 -32.54 -21.09 49.18
CA LEU A 13 -32.28 -21.89 47.97
C LEU A 13 -33.54 -22.53 47.37
N ILE A 14 -34.56 -22.81 48.18
CA ILE A 14 -35.86 -23.33 47.71
C ILE A 14 -36.79 -22.18 47.29
N GLY A 15 -36.65 -21.00 47.87
CA GLY A 15 -37.48 -19.82 47.58
C GLY A 15 -37.20 -19.10 46.26
N SER A 16 -36.04 -19.32 45.63
CA SER A 16 -35.68 -18.68 44.35
C SER A 16 -35.76 -19.61 43.13
N GLY A 17 -36.17 -20.86 43.31
CA GLY A 17 -36.08 -21.92 42.29
C GLY A 17 -37.40 -22.36 41.64
N MET A 18 -38.56 -21.81 42.03
CA MET A 18 -39.87 -22.26 41.52
C MET A 18 -40.77 -21.11 41.05
N THR A 19 -40.27 -20.27 40.15
CA THR A 19 -41.13 -19.25 39.49
C THR A 19 -41.00 -19.20 37.97
N PHE A 20 -40.49 -20.26 37.32
CA PHE A 20 -40.25 -20.26 35.87
C PHE A 20 -40.83 -21.44 35.08
N LEU A 21 -41.73 -22.26 35.64
CA LEU A 21 -42.24 -23.46 34.93
C LEU A 21 -43.75 -23.65 34.95
N LEU A 22 -44.56 -22.58 34.96
CA LEU A 22 -46.00 -22.71 34.79
C LEU A 22 -46.61 -21.55 33.97
N PHE A 23 -46.21 -21.40 32.71
CA PHE A 23 -47.08 -20.85 31.68
C PHE A 23 -46.77 -21.51 30.33
N ALA A 24 -47.53 -22.54 30.00
CA ALA A 24 -47.71 -22.99 28.63
C ALA A 24 -49.15 -22.62 28.22
N PRO A 25 -49.38 -21.87 27.13
CA PRO A 25 -50.70 -21.73 26.57
C PRO A 25 -50.91 -22.80 25.48
N ASN A 26 -51.96 -23.61 25.65
CA ASN A 26 -52.54 -24.43 24.59
C ASN A 26 -53.83 -23.75 24.11
N SER A 27 -53.88 -23.28 22.84
CA SER A 27 -55.04 -23.40 21.93
C SER A 27 -54.72 -22.79 20.55
N PRO A 28 -55.36 -23.24 19.44
CA PRO A 28 -54.99 -22.90 18.07
C PRO A 28 -55.71 -21.61 17.62
N HIS A 29 -55.14 -20.46 17.92
CA HIS A 29 -55.53 -19.19 17.30
C HIS A 29 -54.29 -18.55 16.69
N SER A 30 -54.48 -18.02 15.49
CA SER A 30 -53.52 -17.32 14.62
C SER A 30 -52.25 -16.86 15.33
N ASP A 31 -51.10 -17.33 14.85
CA ASP A 31 -49.76 -16.87 15.24
C ASP A 31 -49.78 -15.32 15.33
N PRO A 32 -49.62 -14.73 16.53
CA PRO A 32 -49.79 -13.29 16.74
C PRO A 32 -48.87 -12.46 15.85
N ILE A 33 -47.72 -13.00 15.47
CA ILE A 33 -46.76 -12.37 14.55
C ILE A 33 -47.28 -12.39 13.11
N ARG A 34 -48.01 -13.43 12.70
CA ARG A 34 -48.69 -13.44 11.39
C ARG A 34 -49.86 -12.47 11.32
N VAL A 35 -50.45 -12.09 12.46
CA VAL A 35 -51.51 -11.07 12.52
C VAL A 35 -50.90 -9.68 12.44
N GLU A 36 -49.81 -9.43 13.17
CA GLU A 36 -49.09 -8.15 13.16
C GLU A 36 -48.46 -7.84 11.79
N TYR A 37 -47.83 -8.84 11.16
CA TYR A 37 -47.18 -8.71 9.85
C TYR A 37 -48.02 -9.31 8.70
N GLN A 38 -49.35 -9.28 8.82
CA GLN A 38 -50.26 -9.93 7.88
C GLN A 38 -50.03 -9.47 6.43
N GLU A 39 -49.76 -8.18 6.23
CA GLU A 39 -49.50 -7.61 4.90
C GLU A 39 -48.15 -8.07 4.33
N THR A 40 -47.09 -8.11 5.15
CA THR A 40 -45.75 -8.59 4.77
C THR A 40 -45.77 -10.08 4.41
N PHE A 41 -46.45 -10.91 5.21
CA PHE A 41 -46.67 -12.33 4.89
C PHE A 41 -47.57 -12.53 3.68
N GLY A 42 -48.57 -11.66 3.48
CA GLY A 42 -49.43 -11.68 2.29
C GLY A 42 -48.66 -11.35 1.01
N THR A 43 -47.72 -10.41 1.09
CA THR A 43 -46.94 -9.90 -0.05
C THR A 43 -45.78 -10.83 -0.42
N PHE A 44 -45.01 -11.31 0.58
CA PHE A 44 -43.79 -12.09 0.36
C PHE A 44 -43.94 -13.58 0.64
N GLY A 45 -45.07 -14.02 1.22
CA GLY A 45 -45.45 -15.42 1.35
C GLY A 45 -44.38 -16.28 2.05
N HIS A 46 -43.85 -17.24 1.29
CA HIS A 46 -42.83 -18.16 1.78
C HIS A 46 -41.51 -17.45 2.13
N ASN A 47 -41.16 -16.38 1.41
CA ASN A 47 -39.93 -15.62 1.66
C ASN A 47 -40.00 -14.86 2.99
N ALA A 48 -41.14 -14.25 3.33
CA ALA A 48 -41.34 -13.66 4.66
C ALA A 48 -41.24 -14.72 5.77
N SER A 49 -41.72 -15.94 5.52
CA SER A 49 -41.60 -17.05 6.48
C SER A 49 -40.14 -17.49 6.67
N ALA A 50 -39.36 -17.58 5.60
CA ALA A 50 -37.94 -17.93 5.66
C ALA A 50 -37.10 -16.84 6.34
N ILE A 51 -37.36 -15.56 6.02
CA ILE A 51 -36.69 -14.41 6.64
C ILE A 51 -37.04 -14.31 8.12
N TYR A 52 -38.31 -14.47 8.51
CA TYR A 52 -38.72 -14.47 9.91
C TYR A 52 -38.06 -15.60 10.71
N GLN A 53 -37.97 -16.81 10.15
CA GLN A 53 -37.31 -17.94 10.81
C GLN A 53 -35.82 -17.68 11.08
N ARG A 54 -35.18 -16.83 10.27
CA ARG A 54 -33.73 -16.63 10.32
C ARG A 54 -33.32 -15.34 11.03
N TYR A 55 -34.07 -14.27 10.84
CA TYR A 55 -33.76 -12.92 11.34
C TYR A 55 -34.84 -12.36 12.28
N GLY A 56 -35.87 -13.15 12.61
CA GLY A 56 -36.93 -12.74 13.54
C GLY A 56 -37.79 -11.60 13.00
N THR A 57 -38.38 -10.83 13.90
CA THR A 57 -39.25 -9.69 13.58
C THR A 57 -38.50 -8.53 12.92
N GLU A 58 -37.19 -8.38 13.17
CA GLU A 58 -36.36 -7.37 12.49
C GLU A 58 -36.29 -7.61 10.99
N GLY A 59 -36.14 -8.87 10.56
CA GLY A 59 -36.21 -9.22 9.13
C GLY A 59 -37.57 -8.93 8.50
N LEU A 60 -38.66 -9.01 9.27
CA LEU A 60 -40.00 -8.65 8.80
C LEU A 60 -40.19 -7.13 8.70
N ASN A 61 -39.64 -6.35 9.64
CA ASN A 61 -39.61 -4.89 9.56
C ASN A 61 -38.85 -4.43 8.31
N LEU A 62 -37.70 -5.03 8.04
CA LEU A 62 -36.89 -4.74 6.86
C LEU A 62 -37.63 -4.99 5.54
N LEU A 63 -38.42 -6.08 5.47
CA LEU A 63 -39.30 -6.36 4.34
C LEU A 63 -40.49 -5.40 4.24
N GLN A 64 -40.98 -4.90 5.36
CA GLN A 64 -42.07 -3.93 5.38
C GLN A 64 -41.59 -2.55 4.91
N ASP A 65 -40.41 -2.13 5.34
CA ASP A 65 -39.83 -0.82 5.06
C ASP A 65 -39.19 -0.74 3.66
N HIS A 66 -38.57 -1.82 3.19
CA HIS A 66 -37.82 -1.85 1.94
C HIS A 66 -38.38 -2.81 0.88
N GLN A 67 -39.46 -3.53 1.19
CA GLN A 67 -40.21 -4.37 0.25
C GLN A 67 -39.33 -5.29 -0.62
N VAL A 68 -39.47 -5.20 -1.94
CA VAL A 68 -38.78 -6.06 -2.93
C VAL A 68 -37.27 -5.82 -2.91
N GLU A 69 -36.83 -4.60 -2.61
CA GLU A 69 -35.41 -4.27 -2.47
C GLU A 69 -34.81 -4.94 -1.22
N GLY A 70 -35.54 -4.88 -0.09
CA GLY A 70 -35.20 -5.60 1.14
C GLY A 70 -35.01 -7.10 0.88
N LEU A 71 -36.00 -7.72 0.23
CA LEU A 71 -35.92 -9.13 -0.14
C LEU A 71 -34.74 -9.43 -1.09
N GLY A 72 -34.54 -8.60 -2.12
CA GLY A 72 -33.48 -8.76 -3.11
C GLY A 72 -32.08 -8.72 -2.49
N THR A 73 -31.82 -7.74 -1.63
CA THR A 73 -30.52 -7.55 -0.97
C THR A 73 -30.24 -8.67 0.03
N ILE A 74 -31.20 -9.03 0.88
CA ILE A 74 -31.06 -10.14 1.85
C ILE A 74 -30.81 -11.47 1.14
N THR A 75 -31.51 -11.73 0.04
CA THR A 75 -31.36 -12.99 -0.71
C THR A 75 -30.03 -13.04 -1.46
N ARG A 76 -29.60 -11.92 -2.07
CA ARG A 76 -28.35 -11.86 -2.84
C ARG A 76 -27.12 -11.98 -1.95
N TYR A 77 -27.13 -11.35 -0.79
CA TYR A 77 -26.00 -11.28 0.14
C TYR A 77 -26.24 -12.10 1.41
N GLU A 78 -26.99 -13.18 1.30
CA GLU A 78 -27.47 -13.99 2.43
C GLU A 78 -26.34 -14.39 3.40
N ASN A 79 -25.20 -14.83 2.86
CA ASN A 79 -24.04 -15.22 3.66
C ASN A 79 -23.46 -14.02 4.42
N GLY A 80 -23.35 -12.86 3.77
CA GLY A 80 -22.86 -11.64 4.39
C GLY A 80 -23.75 -11.15 5.54
N PHE A 81 -25.07 -11.21 5.34
CA PHE A 81 -26.04 -10.92 6.40
C PHE A 81 -25.87 -11.83 7.61
N GLN A 82 -25.77 -13.15 7.38
CA GLN A 82 -25.59 -14.11 8.47
C GLN A 82 -24.27 -13.92 9.23
N LEU A 83 -23.20 -13.53 8.52
CA LEU A 83 -21.89 -13.30 9.13
C LEU A 83 -21.86 -12.05 10.02
N LEU A 84 -22.55 -10.98 9.62
CA LEU A 84 -22.54 -9.69 10.33
C LEU A 84 -23.62 -9.57 11.41
N GLN A 85 -24.75 -10.27 11.27
CA GLN A 85 -25.90 -10.16 12.20
C GLN A 85 -25.56 -10.37 13.69
N PRO A 86 -24.60 -11.22 14.08
CA PRO A 86 -24.21 -11.34 15.49
C PRO A 86 -23.55 -10.08 16.09
N TYR A 87 -23.06 -9.17 15.23
CA TYR A 87 -22.23 -8.03 15.63
C TYR A 87 -22.86 -6.66 15.30
N MET A 88 -23.90 -6.63 14.45
CA MET A 88 -24.45 -5.39 13.92
C MET A 88 -25.96 -5.52 13.69
N GLU A 89 -26.69 -4.42 13.85
CA GLU A 89 -28.14 -4.37 13.62
C GLU A 89 -28.48 -4.63 12.15
N LEU A 90 -29.59 -5.33 11.92
CA LEU A 90 -29.99 -5.79 10.59
C LEU A 90 -30.19 -4.63 9.60
N ASP A 91 -30.68 -3.48 10.07
CA ASP A 91 -30.88 -2.27 9.28
C ASP A 91 -29.56 -1.68 8.80
N ILE A 92 -28.53 -1.63 9.66
CA ILE A 92 -27.19 -1.15 9.30
C ILE A 92 -26.57 -2.09 8.27
N ILE A 93 -26.65 -3.40 8.49
CA ILE A 93 -26.17 -4.41 7.54
C ILE A 93 -26.83 -4.23 6.17
N PHE A 94 -28.15 -4.01 6.15
CA PHE A 94 -28.87 -3.72 4.92
C PHE A 94 -28.37 -2.45 4.23
N GLN A 95 -28.18 -1.35 4.97
CA GLN A 95 -27.63 -0.11 4.38
C GLN A 95 -26.25 -0.32 3.78
N LEU A 96 -25.38 -1.08 4.45
CA LEU A 96 -24.04 -1.36 3.96
C LEU A 96 -24.05 -2.21 2.68
N PHE A 97 -24.85 -3.28 2.63
CA PHE A 97 -24.98 -4.08 1.41
C PHE A 97 -25.70 -3.35 0.28
N ARG A 98 -26.65 -2.47 0.61
CA ARG A 98 -27.30 -1.62 -0.38
C ARG A 98 -26.31 -0.64 -1.02
N THR A 99 -25.41 -0.08 -0.23
CA THR A 99 -24.46 0.95 -0.68
C THR A 99 -23.22 0.35 -1.36
N HIS A 100 -22.69 -0.75 -0.81
CA HIS A 100 -21.39 -1.30 -1.23
C HIS A 100 -21.46 -2.67 -1.91
N GLY A 101 -22.55 -3.42 -1.72
CA GLY A 101 -22.83 -4.69 -2.37
C GLY A 101 -21.65 -5.65 -2.39
N ASP A 102 -21.22 -6.03 -3.60
CA ASP A 102 -20.17 -7.02 -3.83
C ASP A 102 -18.81 -6.60 -3.22
N ARG A 103 -18.54 -5.30 -3.07
CA ARG A 103 -17.28 -4.81 -2.44
C ARG A 103 -17.22 -5.15 -0.96
N LEU A 104 -18.36 -5.08 -0.27
CA LEU A 104 -18.44 -5.48 1.13
C LEU A 104 -18.27 -7.00 1.29
N GLU A 105 -18.74 -7.81 0.35
CA GLU A 105 -18.43 -9.25 0.35
C GLU A 105 -16.94 -9.53 0.18
N VAL A 106 -16.24 -8.77 -0.67
CA VAL A 106 -14.78 -8.88 -0.78
C VAL A 106 -14.13 -8.51 0.55
N LEU A 107 -14.58 -7.43 1.19
CA LEU A 107 -14.06 -7.01 2.49
C LEU A 107 -14.30 -8.07 3.58
N LEU A 108 -15.45 -8.74 3.58
CA LEU A 108 -15.78 -9.86 4.49
C LEU A 108 -14.93 -11.11 4.27
N LYS A 109 -14.27 -11.24 3.11
CA LYS A 109 -13.26 -12.30 2.88
C LYS A 109 -11.90 -11.92 3.45
N LEU A 110 -11.62 -10.61 3.57
CA LEU A 110 -10.35 -10.08 4.06
C LEU A 110 -10.35 -9.91 5.60
N PHE A 111 -11.45 -9.40 6.15
CA PHE A 111 -11.60 -9.13 7.58
C PHE A 111 -12.64 -10.02 8.22
N GLN A 112 -12.45 -10.31 9.51
CA GLN A 112 -13.48 -10.97 10.30
C GLN A 112 -14.72 -10.06 10.40
N PRO A 113 -15.94 -10.62 10.46
CA PRO A 113 -17.17 -9.83 10.57
C PRO A 113 -17.17 -8.89 11.79
N GLU A 114 -16.58 -9.33 12.91
CA GLU A 114 -16.39 -8.53 14.11
C GLU A 114 -15.52 -7.27 13.85
N THR A 115 -14.47 -7.39 13.02
CA THR A 115 -13.60 -6.27 12.66
C THR A 115 -14.34 -5.22 11.84
N ILE A 116 -15.23 -5.65 10.94
CA ILE A 116 -16.04 -4.74 10.13
C ILE A 116 -17.06 -4.01 11.02
N ALA A 117 -17.69 -4.70 11.96
CA ALA A 117 -18.59 -4.09 12.93
C ALA A 117 -17.85 -3.06 13.81
N HIS A 118 -16.69 -3.41 14.33
CA HIS A 118 -15.86 -2.48 15.11
C HIS A 118 -15.43 -1.25 14.28
N ALA A 119 -15.05 -1.44 13.02
CA ALA A 119 -14.69 -0.35 12.14
C ALA A 119 -15.86 0.61 11.89
N TYR A 120 -17.08 0.07 11.76
CA TYR A 120 -18.30 0.86 11.64
C TYR A 120 -18.59 1.64 12.93
N ASP A 121 -18.51 1.00 14.09
CA ASP A 121 -18.76 1.64 15.38
C ASP A 121 -17.76 2.75 15.68
N GLU A 122 -16.50 2.57 15.29
CA GLU A 122 -15.42 3.51 15.60
C GLU A 122 -15.33 4.66 14.59
N PHE A 123 -15.46 4.40 13.29
CA PHE A 123 -15.24 5.40 12.24
C PHE A 123 -16.50 5.82 11.47
N GLY A 124 -17.63 5.20 11.80
CA GLY A 124 -18.91 5.41 11.14
C GLY A 124 -18.92 4.94 9.68
N GLU A 125 -20.02 5.25 9.00
CA GLU A 125 -20.24 4.93 7.59
C GLU A 125 -19.17 5.53 6.68
N ASN A 126 -18.75 6.77 6.93
CA ASN A 126 -17.71 7.44 6.13
C ASN A 126 -16.34 6.76 6.26
N GLY A 127 -15.97 6.31 7.46
CA GLY A 127 -14.72 5.57 7.65
C GLY A 127 -14.78 4.19 7.02
N LEU A 128 -15.90 3.49 7.21
CA LEU A 128 -16.08 2.18 6.60
C LEU A 128 -16.12 2.25 5.07
N HIS A 129 -16.68 3.31 4.48
CA HIS A 129 -16.62 3.56 3.03
C HIS A 129 -15.18 3.54 2.53
N TYR A 130 -14.27 4.28 3.17
CA TYR A 130 -12.85 4.29 2.76
C TYR A 130 -12.17 2.94 2.97
N ILE A 131 -12.55 2.18 4.01
CA ILE A 131 -12.02 0.84 4.27
C ILE A 131 -12.52 -0.16 3.23
N ILE A 132 -13.77 -0.05 2.78
CA ILE A 132 -14.33 -0.91 1.74
C ILE A 132 -13.61 -0.69 0.41
N ASP A 133 -13.28 0.56 0.08
CA ASP A 133 -12.55 0.88 -1.14
C ASP A 133 -11.05 0.53 -1.04
N GLU A 134 -10.43 0.80 0.11
CA GLU A 134 -9.03 0.50 0.40
C GLU A 134 -8.90 -0.16 1.79
N PRO A 135 -8.89 -1.51 1.90
CA PRO A 135 -8.84 -2.26 3.17
C PRO A 135 -7.72 -1.83 4.13
N GLU A 136 -6.59 -1.38 3.58
CA GLU A 136 -5.44 -0.86 4.32
C GLU A 136 -5.76 0.38 5.17
N VAL A 137 -6.73 1.19 4.74
CA VAL A 137 -7.16 2.42 5.42
C VAL A 137 -7.62 2.14 6.84
N TYR A 138 -8.14 0.94 7.10
CA TYR A 138 -8.52 0.52 8.45
C TYR A 138 -7.38 0.73 9.45
N PHE A 139 -6.15 0.40 9.07
CA PHE A 139 -4.99 0.52 9.95
C PHE A 139 -4.52 1.97 10.12
N LEU A 140 -4.70 2.80 9.10
CA LEU A 140 -4.42 4.24 9.19
C LEU A 140 -5.43 4.92 10.12
N LEU A 141 -6.72 4.59 9.99
CA LEU A 141 -7.77 5.10 10.86
C LEU A 141 -7.62 4.59 12.30
N GLN A 142 -7.26 3.33 12.52
CA GLN A 142 -6.91 2.82 13.85
C GLN A 142 -5.75 3.59 14.51
N ARG A 143 -4.85 4.17 13.71
CA ARG A 143 -3.69 4.90 14.23
C ARG A 143 -3.95 6.39 14.44
N TYR A 144 -4.65 7.03 13.51
CA TYR A 144 -4.80 8.49 13.47
C TYR A 144 -6.23 8.97 13.77
N GLY A 145 -7.19 8.04 13.81
CA GLY A 145 -8.59 8.24 14.18
C GLY A 145 -9.27 9.37 13.41
N ASP A 146 -10.11 10.11 14.12
CA ASP A 146 -10.92 11.21 13.59
C ASP A 146 -10.11 12.30 12.92
N ARG A 147 -8.85 12.54 13.35
CA ARG A 147 -8.03 13.61 12.78
C ARG A 147 -7.68 13.33 11.32
N LEU A 148 -7.41 12.07 10.99
CA LEU A 148 -7.20 11.64 9.61
C LEU A 148 -8.53 11.66 8.84
N LEU A 149 -9.60 11.16 9.45
CA LEU A 149 -10.91 11.14 8.80
C LEU A 149 -11.37 12.55 8.41
N GLN A 150 -11.23 13.53 9.31
CA GLN A 150 -11.55 14.93 9.04
C GLN A 150 -10.71 15.52 7.89
N LEU A 151 -9.42 15.21 7.87
CA LEU A 151 -8.50 15.70 6.85
C LEU A 151 -8.81 15.10 5.47
N VAL A 152 -9.09 13.79 5.42
CA VAL A 152 -9.49 13.08 4.20
C VAL A 152 -10.84 13.59 3.71
N ASN A 153 -11.81 13.79 4.60
CA ASN A 153 -13.11 14.35 4.21
C ASN A 153 -12.99 15.77 3.65
N ALA A 154 -12.01 16.56 4.12
CA ALA A 154 -11.78 17.92 3.66
C ALA A 154 -10.93 18.02 2.37
N LYS A 155 -9.96 17.12 2.19
CA LYS A 155 -8.92 17.22 1.13
C LYS A 155 -8.88 16.01 0.19
N GLY A 156 -9.73 15.01 0.40
CA GLY A 156 -9.88 13.82 -0.43
C GLY A 156 -9.04 12.60 0.00
N PRO A 157 -9.29 11.43 -0.60
CA PRO A 157 -8.66 10.15 -0.25
C PRO A 157 -7.16 10.10 -0.55
N ILE A 158 -6.63 11.02 -1.36
CA ILE A 158 -5.18 11.14 -1.63
C ILE A 158 -4.35 11.27 -0.33
N MET A 159 -4.97 11.79 0.74
CA MET A 159 -4.34 11.93 2.04
C MET A 159 -3.90 10.59 2.65
N PHE A 160 -4.59 9.48 2.36
CA PHE A 160 -4.15 8.15 2.79
C PHE A 160 -2.82 7.77 2.14
N SER A 161 -2.68 7.95 0.84
CA SER A 161 -1.44 7.71 0.10
C SER A 161 -0.29 8.56 0.61
N LEU A 162 -0.54 9.84 0.89
CA LEU A 162 0.48 10.75 1.36
C LEU A 162 0.96 10.43 2.79
N ILE A 163 0.05 10.05 3.68
CA ILE A 163 0.41 9.66 5.05
C ILE A 163 1.15 8.31 5.05
N ARG A 164 0.80 7.39 4.15
CA ARG A 164 1.57 6.15 3.92
C ARG A 164 3.01 6.46 3.54
N THR A 165 3.22 7.35 2.56
CA THR A 165 4.55 7.63 2.02
C THR A 165 5.41 8.50 2.95
N TYR A 166 4.82 9.47 3.66
CA TYR A 166 5.58 10.53 4.31
C TYR A 166 5.47 10.58 5.84
N GLN A 167 4.85 9.58 6.49
CA GLN A 167 4.89 9.39 7.96
C GLN A 167 4.21 10.51 8.79
N PRO A 168 4.11 10.39 10.15
CA PRO A 168 3.22 11.21 10.98
C PRO A 168 3.51 12.71 10.99
N GLU A 169 4.74 13.14 10.69
CA GLU A 169 5.12 14.57 10.64
C GLU A 169 4.31 15.35 9.59
N PHE A 170 3.72 14.64 8.62
CA PHE A 170 2.89 15.18 7.56
C PHE A 170 1.57 15.81 8.06
N LEU A 171 0.97 15.24 9.12
CA LEU A 171 -0.30 15.73 9.70
C LEU A 171 -0.17 17.10 10.37
N GLU A 172 1.06 17.56 10.64
CA GLU A 172 1.33 18.88 11.24
C GLU A 172 1.66 19.98 10.21
N LEU A 173 2.04 19.60 8.98
CA LEU A 173 2.49 20.54 7.94
C LEU A 173 1.36 21.10 7.06
N TYR A 174 0.13 20.59 7.22
CA TYR A 174 -0.93 20.64 6.20
C TYR A 174 -1.89 21.85 6.22
N TYR A 175 -1.36 23.04 6.52
CA TYR A 175 -2.11 24.31 6.45
C TYR A 175 -1.71 25.23 5.26
N ASP A 176 -0.84 24.79 4.35
CA ASP A 176 -0.48 25.56 3.13
C ASP A 176 -1.09 24.92 1.87
N ASP A 177 -2.10 25.57 1.27
CA ASP A 177 -2.80 25.07 0.07
C ASP A 177 -1.85 24.88 -1.12
N ALA A 178 -0.76 25.66 -1.23
CA ALA A 178 0.20 25.51 -2.33
C ALA A 178 1.05 24.23 -2.18
N LEU A 179 1.34 23.82 -0.94
CA LEU A 179 2.02 22.55 -0.66
C LEU A 179 1.11 21.37 -1.01
N PHE A 180 -0.18 21.47 -0.67
CA PHE A 180 -1.16 20.45 -1.03
C PHE A 180 -1.28 20.29 -2.55
N THR A 181 -1.50 21.37 -3.29
CA THR A 181 -1.61 21.31 -4.76
C THR A 181 -0.34 20.77 -5.41
N ALA A 182 0.83 21.14 -4.87
CA ALA A 182 2.10 20.65 -5.40
C ALA A 182 2.28 19.15 -5.15
N ILE A 183 1.93 18.66 -3.96
CA ILE A 183 2.03 17.25 -3.62
C ILE A 183 0.98 16.42 -4.38
N SER A 184 -0.24 16.94 -4.53
CA SER A 184 -1.33 16.22 -5.20
C SER A 184 -1.08 16.04 -6.70
N HIS A 185 -0.48 17.03 -7.36
CA HIS A 185 -0.20 16.98 -8.80
C HIS A 185 1.18 16.42 -9.14
N PHE A 186 2.17 16.58 -8.25
CA PHE A 186 3.58 16.30 -8.55
C PHE A 186 4.28 15.39 -7.53
N GLY A 187 3.61 14.86 -6.50
CA GLY A 187 4.15 13.84 -5.60
C GLY A 187 5.44 14.25 -4.86
N ILE A 188 6.45 13.39 -4.91
CA ILE A 188 7.75 13.58 -4.24
C ILE A 188 8.44 14.85 -4.74
N ASP A 189 8.36 15.17 -6.04
CA ASP A 189 9.02 16.34 -6.62
C ASP A 189 8.44 17.65 -6.08
N GLY A 190 7.12 17.70 -5.86
CA GLY A 190 6.45 18.82 -5.21
C GLY A 190 6.91 19.00 -3.76
N LEU A 191 6.99 17.89 -3.00
CA LEU A 191 7.46 17.93 -1.61
C LEU A 191 8.94 18.37 -1.51
N LEU A 192 9.82 17.78 -2.32
CA LEU A 192 11.24 18.11 -2.33
C LEU A 192 11.47 19.55 -2.79
N ALA A 193 10.70 20.04 -3.76
CA ALA A 193 10.73 21.44 -4.16
C ALA A 193 10.43 22.39 -2.97
N PHE A 194 9.41 22.08 -2.17
CA PHE A 194 9.07 22.88 -0.99
C PHE A 194 10.10 22.73 0.14
N LYS A 195 10.72 21.56 0.30
CA LYS A 195 11.80 21.33 1.28
C LYS A 195 13.04 22.13 0.93
N THR A 196 13.43 22.12 -0.35
CA THR A 196 14.69 22.71 -0.84
C THR A 196 14.54 24.20 -1.15
N TYR A 197 13.44 24.62 -1.77
CA TYR A 197 13.23 25.98 -2.26
C TYR A 197 11.93 26.61 -1.76
N ARG A 198 11.54 26.37 -0.49
CA ARG A 198 10.24 26.72 0.11
C ARG A 198 9.57 27.99 -0.43
N GLY A 199 10.27 29.13 -0.40
CA GLY A 199 9.73 30.42 -0.87
C GLY A 199 9.55 30.49 -2.39
N MET A 200 10.49 29.94 -3.16
CA MET A 200 10.43 29.89 -4.63
C MET A 200 9.35 28.92 -5.09
N ALA A 201 9.34 27.71 -4.53
CA ALA A 201 8.39 26.65 -4.85
C ALA A 201 6.95 27.09 -4.57
N SER A 202 6.67 27.64 -3.39
CA SER A 202 5.34 28.17 -3.05
C SER A 202 4.86 29.20 -4.08
N LYS A 203 5.77 30.07 -4.57
CA LYS A 203 5.43 31.07 -5.57
C LYS A 203 5.16 30.46 -6.93
N ILE A 204 6.02 29.57 -7.42
CA ILE A 204 5.90 28.96 -8.75
C ILE A 204 4.70 28.01 -8.82
N PHE A 205 4.46 27.17 -7.81
CA PHE A 205 3.29 26.28 -7.79
C PHE A 205 1.98 27.07 -7.74
N ARG A 206 1.90 28.19 -7.03
CA ARG A 206 0.70 29.05 -7.08
C ARG A 206 0.42 29.65 -8.45
N LEU A 207 1.44 29.80 -9.30
CA LEU A 207 1.30 30.39 -10.63
C LEU A 207 0.99 29.34 -11.71
N PHE A 208 1.57 28.14 -11.60
CA PHE A 208 1.59 27.19 -12.70
C PHE A 208 1.15 25.76 -12.35
N ALA A 209 0.70 25.48 -11.11
CA ALA A 209 0.36 24.10 -10.73
C ALA A 209 -0.78 23.48 -11.57
N GLU A 210 -1.67 24.29 -12.13
CA GLU A 210 -2.75 23.83 -13.01
C GLU A 210 -2.35 23.81 -14.51
N ASP A 211 -1.12 24.22 -14.85
CA ASP A 211 -0.64 24.26 -16.23
C ASP A 211 -0.02 22.92 -16.64
N GLU A 212 -0.59 22.28 -17.66
CA GLU A 212 -0.11 20.99 -18.17
C GLU A 212 1.33 21.05 -18.68
N ARG A 213 1.77 22.21 -19.22
CA ARG A 213 3.16 22.40 -19.69
C ARG A 213 4.11 22.34 -18.51
N PHE A 214 3.73 22.96 -17.39
CA PHE A 214 4.52 22.93 -16.17
C PHE A 214 4.61 21.52 -15.59
N ALA A 215 3.52 20.76 -15.61
CA ALA A 215 3.55 19.36 -15.22
C ALA A 215 4.51 18.51 -16.08
N ALA A 216 4.47 18.71 -17.40
CA ALA A 216 5.35 18.00 -18.33
C ALA A 216 6.83 18.35 -18.09
N ILE A 217 7.15 19.63 -17.92
CA ILE A 217 8.52 20.10 -17.69
C ILE A 217 9.05 19.61 -16.34
N LEU A 218 8.26 19.73 -15.27
CA LEU A 218 8.69 19.33 -13.93
C LEU A 218 8.98 17.83 -13.87
N ARG A 219 8.17 16.99 -14.52
CA ARG A 219 8.43 15.53 -14.64
C ARG A 219 9.66 15.23 -15.48
N ARG A 220 9.88 15.99 -16.55
CA ARG A 220 10.97 15.74 -17.51
C ARG A 220 12.33 16.21 -17.01
N TYR A 221 12.38 17.33 -16.28
CA TYR A 221 13.63 18.01 -15.91
C TYR A 221 13.84 18.13 -14.39
N GLY A 222 12.85 17.73 -13.59
CA GLY A 222 12.91 17.73 -12.13
C GLY A 222 12.78 19.11 -11.50
N TYR A 223 12.50 19.14 -10.20
CA TYR A 223 12.30 20.38 -9.44
C TYR A 223 13.58 21.20 -9.27
N GLN A 224 14.75 20.54 -9.28
CA GLN A 224 16.05 21.16 -9.07
C GLN A 224 16.41 22.17 -10.17
N GLN A 225 15.92 21.94 -11.39
CA GLN A 225 16.19 22.81 -12.53
C GLN A 225 15.00 23.72 -12.84
N THR A 226 13.80 23.14 -12.83
CA THR A 226 12.58 23.83 -13.24
C THR A 226 12.21 24.99 -12.30
N ILE A 227 12.21 24.77 -10.99
CA ILE A 227 11.76 25.77 -10.02
C ILE A 227 12.70 26.98 -9.98
N PRO A 228 14.04 26.82 -9.88
CA PRO A 228 14.97 27.96 -9.90
C PRO A 228 14.91 28.79 -11.19
N VAL A 229 14.86 28.14 -12.37
CA VAL A 229 14.84 28.85 -13.66
C VAL A 229 13.57 29.67 -13.81
N LEU A 230 12.39 29.08 -13.55
CA LEU A 230 11.13 29.82 -13.61
C LEU A 230 11.08 30.97 -12.59
N TYR A 231 11.61 30.74 -11.38
CA TYR A 231 11.68 31.76 -10.35
C TYR A 231 12.64 32.90 -10.71
N HIS A 232 13.77 32.61 -11.36
CA HIS A 232 14.71 33.61 -11.85
C HIS A 232 14.03 34.57 -12.83
N PHE A 233 13.28 34.07 -13.82
CA PHE A 233 12.55 34.94 -14.76
C PHE A 233 11.38 35.68 -14.11
N TYR A 234 10.75 35.08 -13.10
CA TYR A 234 9.74 35.75 -12.29
C TYR A 234 10.29 36.97 -11.54
N HIS A 235 11.42 36.79 -10.85
CA HIS A 235 11.98 37.75 -9.90
C HIS A 235 12.91 38.78 -10.54
N THR A 236 13.69 38.40 -11.55
CA THR A 236 14.70 39.25 -12.18
C THR A 236 14.10 40.11 -13.29
N GLN A 237 14.16 41.43 -13.13
CA GLN A 237 13.79 42.37 -14.20
C GLN A 237 14.89 42.36 -15.27
N GLY A 238 14.49 42.24 -16.54
CA GLY A 238 15.43 42.23 -17.67
C GLY A 238 16.11 40.90 -18.00
N ALA A 239 15.82 39.80 -17.30
CA ALA A 239 16.45 38.49 -17.54
C ALA A 239 16.30 37.98 -18.99
N VAL A 240 15.16 38.26 -19.65
CA VAL A 240 14.93 37.93 -21.06
C VAL A 240 15.83 38.77 -21.98
N ALA A 241 16.03 40.06 -21.66
CA ALA A 241 16.91 40.94 -22.41
C ALA A 241 18.39 40.57 -22.21
N GLU A 242 18.78 40.19 -20.99
CA GLU A 242 20.14 39.71 -20.69
C GLU A 242 20.47 38.41 -21.44
N LEU A 243 19.54 37.46 -21.50
CA LEU A 243 19.73 36.23 -22.26
C LEU A 243 19.89 36.53 -23.76
N ASN A 244 19.06 37.42 -24.31
CA ASN A 244 19.13 37.79 -25.72
C ASN A 244 20.43 38.54 -26.08
N ASP A 245 20.90 39.44 -25.21
CA ASP A 245 22.19 40.12 -25.36
C ASP A 245 23.36 39.11 -25.37
N ARG A 246 23.30 38.08 -24.50
CA ARG A 246 24.32 37.02 -24.45
C ARG A 246 24.27 36.05 -25.64
N ILE A 247 23.08 35.70 -26.15
CA ILE A 247 22.91 34.86 -27.35
C ILE A 247 23.42 35.59 -28.59
N THR A 248 23.03 36.87 -28.77
CA THR A 248 23.42 37.67 -29.94
C THR A 248 24.93 37.93 -30.01
N THR A 249 25.60 38.01 -28.85
CA THR A 249 27.04 38.19 -28.75
C THR A 249 27.86 36.96 -29.18
N PHE A 250 27.28 35.75 -29.26
CA PHE A 250 28.04 34.50 -29.46
C PHE A 250 27.72 33.67 -30.74
N SER A 251 26.82 34.12 -31.61
CA SER A 251 26.32 33.28 -32.73
C SER A 251 27.30 33.08 -33.92
N ILE A 252 27.59 31.82 -34.29
CA ILE A 252 28.23 31.40 -35.57
C ILE A 252 27.42 31.81 -36.81
N SER A 253 26.13 32.13 -36.64
CA SER A 253 25.23 32.70 -37.66
C SER A 253 25.69 34.07 -38.20
N GLN A 254 26.72 34.69 -37.61
CA GLN A 254 27.39 35.87 -38.18
C GLN A 254 28.09 35.59 -39.52
N LEU A 255 28.31 34.33 -39.92
CA LEU A 255 28.93 33.99 -41.21
C LEU A 255 27.99 34.11 -42.42
N PHE A 256 26.66 34.19 -42.24
CA PHE A 256 25.71 34.01 -43.36
C PHE A 256 24.49 34.95 -43.41
N GLN A 257 24.46 36.10 -42.73
CA GLN A 257 23.30 37.02 -42.81
C GLN A 257 23.66 38.46 -43.22
N THR A 258 22.82 39.07 -44.05
CA THR A 258 22.94 40.46 -44.54
C THR A 258 22.22 41.44 -43.62
N ALA A 259 22.74 42.68 -43.56
CA ALA A 259 22.39 43.72 -42.56
C ALA A 259 20.92 44.18 -42.52
N SER A 260 20.08 43.77 -43.48
CA SER A 260 18.67 44.17 -43.59
C SER A 260 17.77 43.45 -42.57
N ASP A 261 17.98 42.15 -42.35
CA ASP A 261 17.15 41.34 -41.42
C ASP A 261 17.47 41.65 -39.95
N ARG A 262 18.65 42.24 -39.70
CA ARG A 262 19.17 42.63 -38.39
C ARG A 262 18.33 43.70 -37.69
N THR A 263 17.62 44.55 -38.42
CA THR A 263 17.00 45.75 -37.85
C THR A 263 15.51 45.57 -37.55
N GLN A 264 14.83 44.62 -38.21
CA GLN A 264 13.38 44.40 -38.04
C GLN A 264 13.04 43.45 -36.87
N GLN A 265 13.85 42.42 -36.62
CA GLN A 265 13.62 41.52 -35.46
C GLN A 265 14.01 42.16 -34.12
N ILE A 266 15.07 42.99 -34.09
CA ILE A 266 15.51 43.67 -32.87
C ILE A 266 14.49 44.73 -32.44
N ALA A 267 13.94 45.50 -33.38
CA ALA A 267 12.98 46.57 -33.08
C ALA A 267 11.59 46.06 -32.62
N GLN A 268 11.13 44.90 -33.09
CA GLN A 268 9.87 44.31 -32.64
C GLN A 268 9.96 43.64 -31.26
N PHE A 269 11.14 43.19 -30.84
CA PHE A 269 11.35 42.48 -29.55
C PHE A 269 11.67 43.43 -28.38
N ASP A 270 12.36 44.54 -28.66
CA ASP A 270 12.72 45.59 -27.68
C ASP A 270 11.50 46.37 -27.16
N GLN A 271 10.41 46.39 -27.94
CA GLN A 271 9.15 47.06 -27.58
C GLN A 271 8.22 46.16 -26.73
N ALA A 272 8.35 44.83 -26.85
CA ALA A 272 7.54 43.86 -26.12
C ALA A 272 8.03 43.61 -24.68
N THR A 273 9.32 43.82 -24.39
CA THR A 273 9.93 43.37 -23.11
C THR A 273 9.97 44.43 -21.99
N ARG A 274 9.60 45.69 -22.26
CA ARG A 274 9.69 46.80 -21.28
C ARG A 274 8.50 46.96 -20.33
N GLU A 275 7.38 46.27 -20.58
CA GLU A 275 6.13 46.41 -19.80
C GLU A 275 5.62 45.12 -19.12
N HIS A 276 6.36 44.01 -19.20
CA HIS A 276 5.83 42.71 -18.76
C HIS A 276 5.95 42.48 -17.25
N THR A 277 4.91 41.88 -16.66
CA THR A 277 4.89 41.51 -15.24
C THR A 277 5.82 40.32 -14.95
N GLY A 278 6.13 40.05 -13.68
CA GLY A 278 6.91 38.85 -13.32
C GLY A 278 6.27 37.55 -13.81
N LEU A 279 4.93 37.49 -13.88
CA LEU A 279 4.20 36.33 -14.38
C LEU A 279 4.48 36.09 -15.87
N ASP A 280 4.43 37.13 -16.69
CA ASP A 280 4.60 36.99 -18.15
C ASP A 280 6.00 36.49 -18.51
N ARG A 281 7.02 36.95 -17.77
CA ARG A 281 8.41 36.47 -17.95
C ARG A 281 8.57 35.01 -17.54
N ALA A 282 7.97 34.60 -16.43
CA ALA A 282 8.00 33.21 -16.00
C ALA A 282 7.23 32.30 -16.96
N ASN A 283 6.11 32.77 -17.52
CA ASN A 283 5.35 32.04 -18.53
C ASN A 283 6.12 31.91 -19.86
N TRP A 284 6.88 32.95 -20.25
CA TRP A 284 7.79 32.86 -21.39
C TRP A 284 8.88 31.79 -21.17
N ALA A 285 9.50 31.76 -19.99
CA ALA A 285 10.50 30.74 -19.66
C ALA A 285 9.88 29.34 -19.60
N LEU A 286 8.65 29.21 -19.12
CA LEU A 286 7.88 27.97 -19.14
C LEU A 286 7.67 27.48 -20.58
N GLN A 287 7.26 28.37 -21.50
CA GLN A 287 7.10 28.02 -22.91
C GLN A 287 8.41 27.55 -23.53
N ARG A 288 9.53 28.22 -23.25
CA ARG A 288 10.85 27.84 -23.76
C ARG A 288 11.33 26.50 -23.22
N LEU A 289 11.09 26.23 -21.94
CA LEU A 289 11.36 24.91 -21.36
C LEU A 289 10.51 23.81 -21.99
N TYR A 290 9.29 24.13 -22.42
CA TYR A 290 8.38 23.18 -23.07
C TYR A 290 8.82 22.88 -24.51
N GLU A 291 9.14 23.92 -25.28
CA GLU A 291 9.50 23.84 -26.71
C GLU A 291 10.96 23.40 -26.92
N ASP A 292 11.90 24.07 -26.26
CA ASP A 292 13.34 23.96 -26.53
C ASP A 292 14.04 23.03 -25.52
N GLY A 293 13.41 22.75 -24.37
CA GLY A 293 13.81 21.70 -23.44
C GLY A 293 15.27 21.77 -22.96
N ASN A 294 16.01 20.68 -23.20
CA ASN A 294 17.43 20.58 -22.80
C ASN A 294 18.32 21.62 -23.48
N SER A 295 17.97 22.07 -24.69
CA SER A 295 18.72 23.10 -25.41
C SER A 295 18.60 24.46 -24.71
N PHE A 296 17.46 24.71 -24.07
CA PHE A 296 17.26 25.89 -23.22
C PHE A 296 17.94 25.72 -21.85
N LEU A 297 17.75 24.58 -21.19
CA LEU A 297 18.33 24.33 -19.85
C LEU A 297 19.85 24.37 -19.80
N ARG A 298 20.54 23.91 -20.86
CA ARG A 298 22.00 23.94 -20.95
C ARG A 298 22.60 25.34 -20.98
N GLN A 299 21.76 26.37 -21.11
CA GLN A 299 22.15 27.77 -21.03
C GLN A 299 22.25 28.25 -19.59
N PHE A 300 21.99 27.40 -18.59
CA PHE A 300 21.96 27.77 -17.18
C PHE A 300 22.80 26.83 -16.30
N ALA A 301 23.53 27.41 -15.34
CA ALA A 301 24.12 26.73 -14.19
C ALA A 301 23.35 27.14 -12.94
N ILE A 302 22.94 26.14 -12.15
CA ILE A 302 22.07 26.29 -10.99
C ILE A 302 22.84 25.84 -9.76
N SER A 303 22.94 26.71 -8.76
CA SER A 303 23.63 26.44 -7.50
C SER A 303 22.71 25.69 -6.52
N GLU A 304 23.28 25.08 -5.47
CA GLU A 304 22.51 24.34 -4.46
C GLU A 304 21.45 25.19 -3.72
N ASP A 305 21.64 26.51 -3.67
CA ASP A 305 20.69 27.47 -3.07
C ASP A 305 19.57 27.92 -4.03
N GLY A 306 19.57 27.43 -5.27
CA GLY A 306 18.61 27.80 -6.30
C GLY A 306 18.95 29.10 -7.05
N SER A 307 20.15 29.65 -6.89
CA SER A 307 20.61 30.76 -7.74
C SER A 307 20.95 30.27 -9.15
N VAL A 308 20.61 31.07 -10.17
CA VAL A 308 20.73 30.72 -11.59
C VAL A 308 21.73 31.65 -12.29
N THR A 309 22.65 31.08 -13.06
CA THR A 309 23.69 31.79 -13.86
C THR A 309 23.74 31.25 -15.30
N PHE A 310 24.21 32.01 -16.29
CA PHE A 310 24.17 31.58 -17.71
C PHE A 310 25.45 30.86 -18.20
N LEU A 311 25.31 29.83 -19.06
CA LEU A 311 26.37 29.02 -19.70
C LEU A 311 26.45 29.24 -21.22
N GLN A 312 27.64 29.12 -21.82
CA GLN A 312 27.96 29.66 -23.17
C GLN A 312 27.92 28.69 -24.40
N ILE A 313 27.47 27.41 -24.35
CA ILE A 313 27.70 26.46 -25.48
C ILE A 313 26.53 25.47 -25.74
N VAL A 314 26.09 25.30 -27.03
CA VAL A 314 25.68 24.04 -27.78
C VAL A 314 24.50 24.23 -28.79
N SER A 315 24.68 23.84 -30.09
CA SER A 315 23.62 23.72 -31.14
C SER A 315 23.93 22.72 -32.29
N ILE A 316 24.21 21.43 -32.01
CA ILE A 316 24.67 20.44 -33.04
C ILE A 316 23.62 19.35 -33.39
N THR A 317 22.57 19.17 -32.60
CA THR A 317 21.68 17.99 -32.69
C THR A 317 20.62 18.00 -33.80
N ASP A 318 20.06 19.15 -34.18
CA ASP A 318 18.87 19.21 -35.06
C ASP A 318 19.16 18.90 -36.54
N PHE A 319 20.44 18.87 -36.93
CA PHE A 319 20.87 18.55 -38.29
C PHE A 319 20.69 17.06 -38.64
N LEU A 320 20.71 16.17 -37.63
CA LEU A 320 20.77 14.73 -37.83
C LEU A 320 19.41 14.08 -38.17
N GLU A 321 18.29 14.61 -37.70
CA GLU A 321 16.97 13.97 -37.88
C GLU A 321 16.43 14.04 -39.32
N ASN A 322 16.73 15.11 -40.05
CA ASN A 322 16.12 15.38 -41.35
C ASN A 322 16.75 14.63 -42.54
N ALA A 323 18.00 14.17 -42.41
CA ALA A 323 18.74 13.58 -43.53
C ALA A 323 18.48 12.08 -43.73
N PHE A 324 18.13 11.33 -42.67
CA PHE A 324 18.17 9.85 -42.70
C PHE A 324 16.85 9.16 -43.05
N ILE A 325 15.70 9.68 -42.60
CA ILE A 325 14.42 8.96 -42.70
C ILE A 325 13.83 9.01 -44.13
N GLY A 326 14.19 10.01 -44.93
CA GLY A 326 13.63 10.21 -46.28
C GLY A 326 14.12 9.20 -47.34
N ASN A 327 15.34 8.68 -47.22
CA ASN A 327 15.97 7.86 -48.27
C ASN A 327 15.77 6.35 -48.09
N LEU A 328 15.44 5.87 -46.88
CA LEU A 328 15.33 4.45 -46.56
C LEU A 328 14.03 3.78 -47.06
N LYS A 329 12.95 4.53 -47.30
CA LYS A 329 11.67 3.98 -47.79
C LYS A 329 11.66 3.50 -49.25
N ASN A 330 12.74 3.71 -50.00
CA ASN A 330 12.81 3.40 -51.44
C ASN A 330 13.48 2.06 -51.78
N LEU A 331 13.94 1.28 -50.79
CA LEU A 331 14.56 -0.04 -51.00
C LEU A 331 13.57 -1.14 -50.60
N GLY A 332 12.96 -1.81 -51.59
CA GLY A 332 12.03 -2.93 -51.39
C GLY A 332 12.72 -4.26 -51.03
N PRO A 333 11.95 -5.32 -50.72
CA PRO A 333 12.50 -6.59 -50.22
C PRO A 333 13.13 -7.46 -51.33
N PRO A 334 14.16 -8.29 -51.03
CA PRO A 334 14.84 -9.09 -52.05
C PRO A 334 14.15 -10.44 -52.32
N SER A 335 13.90 -10.73 -53.60
CA SER A 335 13.47 -12.04 -54.09
C SER A 335 14.67 -12.95 -54.43
N SER A 336 14.70 -14.13 -53.81
CA SER A 336 15.40 -15.38 -54.14
C SER A 336 16.83 -15.32 -54.73
N ILE A 337 17.79 -15.79 -53.92
CA ILE A 337 19.04 -16.50 -54.25
C ILE A 337 19.45 -16.44 -55.74
N ALA A 338 20.24 -15.43 -56.11
CA ALA A 338 21.10 -15.46 -57.29
C ALA A 338 22.24 -14.43 -57.17
N SER A 339 23.47 -14.95 -57.16
CA SER A 339 24.78 -14.34 -57.44
C SER A 339 25.29 -13.11 -56.64
N PRO A 340 26.57 -13.14 -56.23
CA PRO A 340 27.22 -12.06 -55.49
C PRO A 340 27.65 -10.94 -56.44
N SER A 341 26.74 -10.03 -56.78
CA SER A 341 27.09 -8.86 -57.57
C SER A 341 26.20 -7.66 -57.27
N GLN A 342 26.28 -7.15 -56.03
CA GLN A 342 26.21 -5.70 -55.75
C GLN A 342 27.06 -5.36 -54.50
N PRO A 343 28.39 -5.35 -54.62
CA PRO A 343 29.27 -4.78 -53.58
C PRO A 343 29.10 -3.27 -53.39
N GLU A 344 28.54 -2.54 -54.38
CA GLU A 344 28.44 -1.08 -54.35
C GLU A 344 27.44 -0.51 -53.33
N SER A 345 26.30 -1.16 -53.07
CA SER A 345 25.31 -0.63 -52.12
C SER A 345 25.75 -0.78 -50.66
N CYS A 346 26.53 -1.83 -50.36
CA CYS A 346 27.09 -2.08 -49.04
C CYS A 346 28.29 -1.15 -48.76
N GLU A 347 29.13 -0.90 -49.77
CA GLU A 347 30.24 0.07 -49.68
C GLU A 347 29.74 1.51 -49.53
N GLN A 348 28.67 1.90 -50.24
CA GLN A 348 28.07 3.24 -50.10
C GLN A 348 27.42 3.47 -48.73
N PHE A 349 26.78 2.43 -48.17
CA PHE A 349 26.20 2.50 -46.83
C PHE A 349 27.26 2.56 -45.73
N ALA A 350 28.32 1.75 -45.85
CA ALA A 350 29.47 1.81 -44.93
C ALA A 350 30.19 3.17 -45.01
N ALA A 351 30.41 3.70 -46.21
CA ALA A 351 31.02 5.02 -46.40
C ALA A 351 30.15 6.15 -45.81
N ALA A 352 28.83 6.08 -45.92
CA ALA A 352 27.93 7.06 -45.31
C ALA A 352 28.00 7.04 -43.77
N LEU A 353 28.08 5.85 -43.16
CA LEU A 353 28.23 5.71 -41.71
C LEU A 353 29.61 6.14 -41.19
N ASP A 354 30.66 5.98 -42.00
CA ASP A 354 32.04 6.42 -41.72
C ASP A 354 32.14 7.95 -41.72
N ILE A 355 31.53 8.61 -42.71
CA ILE A 355 31.46 10.09 -42.81
C ILE A 355 30.76 10.73 -41.59
N LEU A 356 29.82 10.02 -40.97
CA LEU A 356 29.09 10.48 -39.78
C LEU A 356 29.79 10.15 -38.46
N GLY A 357 30.92 9.44 -38.50
CA GLY A 357 31.63 8.97 -37.31
C GLY A 357 30.86 7.92 -36.50
N LEU A 358 29.89 7.23 -37.12
CA LEU A 358 29.07 6.19 -36.49
C LEU A 358 29.69 4.79 -36.62
N LEU A 359 30.72 4.64 -37.45
CA LEU A 359 31.55 3.45 -37.46
C LEU A 359 32.74 3.62 -36.50
N PRO A 360 33.00 2.64 -35.61
CA PRO A 360 34.22 2.65 -34.81
C PRO A 360 35.43 2.56 -35.75
N TYR A 361 36.45 3.38 -35.49
CA TYR A 361 37.64 3.57 -36.34
C TYR A 361 38.53 2.31 -36.49
N GLU A 362 38.18 1.19 -35.85
CA GLU A 362 38.88 -0.10 -35.95
C GLU A 362 37.89 -1.27 -35.86
N SER A 363 37.27 -1.66 -36.98
CA SER A 363 36.40 -2.85 -37.04
C SER A 363 37.15 -4.02 -37.66
N LEU A 364 37.28 -5.13 -36.93
CA LEU A 364 38.09 -6.31 -37.26
C LEU A 364 37.41 -7.32 -38.21
N LEU A 365 36.14 -7.11 -38.58
CA LEU A 365 35.41 -8.02 -39.45
C LEU A 365 35.98 -8.09 -40.87
N SER A 366 35.97 -9.29 -41.46
CA SER A 366 36.17 -9.46 -42.90
C SER A 366 34.97 -8.90 -43.67
N GLN A 367 35.24 -8.29 -44.83
CA GLN A 367 34.26 -7.59 -45.67
C GLN A 367 33.05 -8.46 -46.06
N GLN A 368 33.23 -9.79 -46.14
CA GLN A 368 32.18 -10.77 -46.42
C GLN A 368 31.23 -10.99 -45.25
N VAL A 369 31.73 -10.95 -44.01
CA VAL A 369 30.92 -11.10 -42.80
C VAL A 369 30.06 -9.85 -42.61
N ARG A 370 30.60 -8.64 -42.78
CA ARG A 370 29.77 -7.41 -42.75
C ARG A 370 28.61 -7.43 -43.74
N CYS A 371 28.84 -7.92 -44.95
CA CYS A 371 27.80 -7.98 -45.99
C CYS A 371 26.68 -8.97 -45.63
N LEU A 372 27.02 -10.14 -45.09
CA LEU A 372 26.06 -11.16 -44.68
C LEU A 372 25.21 -10.70 -43.48
N TYR A 373 25.82 -9.97 -42.55
CA TYR A 373 25.17 -9.48 -41.33
C TYR A 373 24.28 -8.26 -41.61
N LEU A 374 24.73 -7.32 -42.45
CA LEU A 374 23.91 -6.20 -42.91
C LEU A 374 22.70 -6.70 -43.71
N GLN A 375 22.87 -7.69 -44.61
CA GLN A 375 21.74 -8.24 -45.38
C GLN A 375 20.72 -9.00 -44.51
N ALA A 376 21.15 -9.80 -43.53
CA ALA A 376 20.26 -10.54 -42.64
C ALA A 376 19.56 -9.62 -41.61
N GLY A 377 20.22 -8.54 -41.21
CA GLY A 377 19.78 -7.64 -40.16
C GLY A 377 18.94 -6.45 -40.62
N LEU A 378 19.29 -5.82 -41.74
CA LEU A 378 18.58 -4.65 -42.30
C LEU A 378 17.13 -4.98 -42.67
N ALA A 379 16.84 -6.22 -43.06
CA ALA A 379 15.47 -6.65 -43.37
C ALA A 379 14.55 -6.66 -42.14
N ASN A 380 15.11 -6.70 -40.93
CA ASN A 380 14.38 -6.73 -39.66
C ASN A 380 14.44 -5.40 -38.89
N ALA A 381 15.25 -4.43 -39.34
CA ALA A 381 15.37 -3.12 -38.72
C ALA A 381 14.26 -2.17 -39.19
N GLN A 382 13.41 -1.74 -38.25
CA GLN A 382 12.29 -0.83 -38.46
C GLN A 382 12.53 0.57 -37.87
N SER A 383 13.56 0.74 -37.04
CA SER A 383 13.90 1.98 -36.33
C SER A 383 15.40 2.34 -36.41
N VAL A 384 15.75 3.58 -36.04
CA VAL A 384 17.15 4.03 -35.92
C VAL A 384 17.88 3.25 -34.82
N GLU A 385 17.19 2.92 -33.72
CA GLU A 385 17.68 2.03 -32.68
C GLU A 385 18.04 0.63 -33.19
N ASP A 386 17.25 0.06 -34.12
CA ASP A 386 17.52 -1.27 -34.66
C ASP A 386 18.80 -1.27 -35.53
N ILE A 387 19.01 -0.19 -36.29
CA ILE A 387 20.25 0.04 -37.07
C ILE A 387 21.44 0.24 -36.13
N LYS A 388 21.24 0.94 -35.00
CA LYS A 388 22.28 1.06 -33.96
C LYS A 388 22.62 -0.30 -33.35
N GLY A 389 21.62 -1.15 -33.08
CA GLY A 389 21.81 -2.54 -32.62
C GLY A 389 22.68 -3.37 -33.56
N LEU A 390 22.47 -3.21 -34.88
CA LEU A 390 23.29 -3.85 -35.91
C LEU A 390 24.75 -3.38 -35.92
N LEU A 391 24.99 -2.09 -35.66
CA LEU A 391 26.34 -1.53 -35.57
C LEU A 391 27.06 -1.95 -34.28
N LEU A 392 26.32 -2.23 -33.22
CA LEU A 392 26.85 -2.71 -31.95
C LEU A 392 27.28 -4.19 -32.00
N LEU A 393 26.62 -5.00 -32.83
CA LEU A 393 27.04 -6.39 -33.10
C LEU A 393 28.45 -6.48 -33.68
N ASP A 394 28.88 -5.51 -34.52
CA ASP A 394 30.24 -5.42 -35.07
C ASP A 394 31.30 -5.25 -33.96
N GLN A 395 30.93 -4.62 -32.86
CA GLN A 395 31.80 -4.40 -31.69
C GLN A 395 31.81 -5.59 -30.71
N HIS A 396 30.91 -6.56 -30.89
CA HIS A 396 30.67 -7.66 -29.95
C HIS A 396 30.57 -9.03 -30.64
N GLU A 397 31.43 -9.28 -31.64
CA GLU A 397 31.50 -10.55 -32.40
C GLU A 397 31.63 -11.79 -31.49
N GLU A 398 32.34 -11.64 -30.37
CA GLU A 398 32.51 -12.69 -29.37
C GLU A 398 31.17 -13.22 -28.84
N LEU A 399 30.12 -12.39 -28.77
CA LEU A 399 28.81 -12.81 -28.27
C LEU A 399 28.10 -13.75 -29.26
N ALA A 400 28.17 -13.46 -30.56
CA ALA A 400 27.62 -14.34 -31.60
C ALA A 400 28.39 -15.67 -31.66
N ASN A 401 29.72 -15.62 -31.51
CA ASN A 401 30.56 -16.82 -31.44
C ASN A 401 30.30 -17.66 -30.17
N ARG A 402 29.97 -17.00 -29.05
CA ARG A 402 29.77 -17.65 -27.75
C ARG A 402 28.37 -18.21 -27.54
N TYR A 403 27.32 -17.53 -28.02
CA TYR A 403 25.93 -17.89 -27.76
C TYR A 403 25.14 -18.27 -29.03
N GLY A 404 25.75 -18.19 -30.22
CA GLY A 404 25.18 -18.66 -31.49
C GLY A 404 24.31 -17.63 -32.22
N GLU A 405 23.72 -18.05 -33.34
CA GLU A 405 22.96 -17.17 -34.25
C GLU A 405 21.69 -16.54 -33.62
N ALA A 406 21.14 -17.15 -32.56
CA ALA A 406 19.96 -16.64 -31.85
C ALA A 406 20.18 -15.26 -31.20
N VAL A 407 21.43 -14.85 -31.00
CA VAL A 407 21.83 -13.52 -30.50
C VAL A 407 21.50 -12.40 -31.49
N ILE A 408 21.56 -12.70 -32.79
CA ILE A 408 21.45 -11.70 -33.86
C ILE A 408 20.07 -11.02 -33.83
N PRO A 409 18.93 -11.73 -33.93
CA PRO A 409 17.61 -11.08 -33.84
C PRO A 409 17.38 -10.40 -32.49
N PHE A 410 17.96 -10.94 -31.40
CA PHE A 410 17.83 -10.36 -30.06
C PHE A 410 18.54 -9.00 -29.94
N ILE A 411 19.78 -8.86 -30.41
CA ILE A 411 20.49 -7.57 -30.36
C ILE A 411 19.89 -6.57 -31.37
N ILE A 412 19.39 -7.02 -32.52
CA ILE A 412 18.69 -6.14 -33.46
C ILE A 412 17.47 -5.50 -32.78
N GLN A 413 16.70 -6.29 -32.04
CA GLN A 413 15.47 -5.83 -31.42
C GLN A 413 15.70 -5.00 -30.13
N TYR A 414 16.76 -5.30 -29.36
CA TYR A 414 16.99 -4.70 -28.03
C TYR A 414 18.26 -3.86 -27.91
N GLY A 415 19.07 -3.74 -28.97
CA GLY A 415 20.27 -2.90 -29.06
C GLY A 415 21.28 -3.11 -27.93
N ASP A 416 21.86 -2.00 -27.43
CA ASP A 416 22.78 -1.95 -26.29
C ASP A 416 22.24 -2.72 -25.07
N ARG A 417 20.92 -2.64 -24.84
CA ARG A 417 20.28 -3.28 -23.68
C ARG A 417 20.23 -4.80 -23.84
N GLY A 418 19.99 -5.30 -25.06
CA GLY A 418 20.06 -6.72 -25.38
C GLY A 418 21.46 -7.29 -25.12
N ILE A 419 22.50 -6.54 -25.53
CA ILE A 419 23.90 -6.92 -25.27
C ILE A 419 24.17 -7.02 -23.77
N GLN A 420 23.76 -6.00 -23.01
CA GLN A 420 23.94 -5.99 -21.57
C GLN A 420 23.22 -7.18 -20.90
N LEU A 421 21.97 -7.45 -21.28
CA LEU A 421 21.22 -8.59 -20.76
C LEU A 421 21.85 -9.94 -21.12
N LEU A 422 22.38 -10.10 -22.33
CA LEU A 422 23.09 -11.31 -22.74
C LEU A 422 24.34 -11.55 -21.90
N GLN A 423 25.10 -10.48 -21.61
CA GLN A 423 26.29 -10.55 -20.78
C GLN A 423 25.93 -10.83 -19.32
N GLU A 424 24.96 -10.11 -18.77
CA GLU A 424 24.50 -10.26 -17.37
C GLU A 424 23.90 -11.63 -17.08
N THR A 425 23.23 -12.24 -18.07
CA THR A 425 22.61 -13.57 -17.95
C THR A 425 23.45 -14.71 -18.54
N ASN A 426 24.65 -14.41 -19.06
CA ASN A 426 25.52 -15.34 -19.77
C ASN A 426 24.77 -16.14 -20.86
N GLY A 427 23.88 -15.47 -21.61
CA GLY A 427 23.13 -16.04 -22.73
C GLY A 427 21.88 -16.85 -22.35
N GLU A 428 21.63 -17.12 -21.06
CA GLU A 428 20.46 -17.90 -20.62
C GLU A 428 19.13 -17.20 -20.93
N ILE A 429 19.13 -15.86 -21.06
CA ILE A 429 17.93 -15.10 -21.43
C ILE A 429 17.33 -15.53 -22.77
N LEU A 430 18.14 -15.98 -23.73
CA LEU A 430 17.64 -16.44 -25.03
C LEU A 430 16.75 -17.68 -24.92
N GLN A 431 17.02 -18.55 -23.95
CA GLN A 431 16.21 -19.75 -23.70
C GLN A 431 14.90 -19.40 -23.00
N LEU A 432 14.97 -18.53 -21.99
CA LEU A 432 13.82 -18.10 -21.20
C LEU A 432 12.83 -17.24 -22.01
N VAL A 433 13.33 -16.40 -22.92
CA VAL A 433 12.48 -15.62 -23.84
C VAL A 433 11.66 -16.52 -24.75
N ASN A 434 12.24 -17.62 -25.24
CA ASN A 434 11.51 -18.58 -26.07
C ASN A 434 10.42 -19.34 -25.29
N MET A 435 10.56 -19.42 -23.96
CA MET A 435 9.62 -20.13 -23.08
C MET A 435 8.50 -19.23 -22.56
N TYR A 436 8.82 -17.97 -22.21
CA TYR A 436 7.90 -17.05 -21.50
C TYR A 436 7.52 -15.80 -22.33
N GLY A 437 8.12 -15.60 -23.50
CA GLY A 437 7.81 -14.50 -24.41
C GLY A 437 8.46 -13.16 -24.06
N GLU A 438 8.10 -12.12 -24.81
CA GLU A 438 8.73 -10.78 -24.74
C GLU A 438 8.50 -10.05 -23.42
N SER A 439 7.43 -10.40 -22.68
CA SER A 439 7.14 -9.81 -21.36
C SER A 439 8.31 -9.96 -20.39
N LEU A 440 9.05 -11.07 -20.46
CA LEU A 440 10.24 -11.31 -19.64
C LEU A 440 11.33 -10.26 -19.90
N ILE A 441 11.51 -9.83 -21.15
CA ILE A 441 12.52 -8.85 -21.54
C ILE A 441 12.11 -7.49 -21.00
N GLY A 442 10.83 -7.11 -21.12
CA GLY A 442 10.32 -5.86 -20.56
C GLY A 442 10.57 -5.74 -19.06
N TYR A 443 10.23 -6.78 -18.29
CA TYR A 443 10.44 -6.77 -16.84
C TYR A 443 11.92 -6.83 -16.44
N THR A 444 12.73 -7.65 -17.11
CA THR A 444 14.17 -7.74 -16.83
C THR A 444 14.88 -6.44 -17.24
N ALA A 445 14.47 -5.80 -18.32
CA ALA A 445 15.01 -4.52 -18.74
C ALA A 445 14.67 -3.41 -17.73
N ARG A 446 13.44 -3.39 -17.21
CA ARG A 446 12.95 -2.38 -16.26
C ARG A 446 13.52 -2.55 -14.85
N TYR A 447 13.65 -3.80 -14.38
CA TYR A 447 13.96 -4.10 -12.98
C TYR A 447 15.31 -4.82 -12.78
N GLY A 448 16.03 -5.16 -13.85
CA GLY A 448 17.38 -5.72 -13.82
C GLY A 448 17.46 -7.24 -13.68
N VAL A 449 18.69 -7.76 -13.60
CA VAL A 449 19.00 -9.20 -13.67
C VAL A 449 18.38 -10.02 -12.54
N THR A 450 18.08 -9.43 -11.38
CA THR A 450 17.40 -10.10 -10.27
C THR A 450 15.99 -10.59 -10.66
N THR A 451 15.33 -9.89 -11.57
CA THR A 451 14.04 -10.32 -12.12
C THR A 451 14.20 -11.54 -13.00
N PHE A 452 15.28 -11.59 -13.77
CA PHE A 452 15.64 -12.76 -14.56
C PHE A 452 15.97 -13.96 -13.67
N GLU A 453 16.77 -13.79 -12.62
CA GLU A 453 17.09 -14.89 -11.70
C GLU A 453 15.83 -15.46 -11.02
N MET A 454 14.90 -14.59 -10.64
CA MET A 454 13.61 -14.98 -10.07
C MET A 454 12.76 -15.79 -11.04
N ILE A 455 12.61 -15.35 -12.29
CA ILE A 455 11.84 -16.09 -13.30
C ILE A 455 12.55 -17.40 -13.67
N ARG A 456 13.89 -17.43 -13.65
CA ARG A 456 14.65 -18.65 -13.86
C ARG A 456 14.44 -19.67 -12.72
N GLU A 457 14.38 -19.21 -11.48
CA GLU A 457 14.23 -20.08 -10.30
C GLU A 457 12.78 -20.58 -10.13
N TYR A 458 11.79 -19.70 -10.34
CA TYR A 458 10.38 -19.97 -10.03
C TYR A 458 9.46 -20.11 -11.26
N GLY A 459 9.97 -19.85 -12.46
CA GLY A 459 9.26 -20.05 -13.72
C GLY A 459 8.00 -19.20 -13.87
N GLU A 460 6.94 -19.82 -14.37
CA GLU A 460 5.65 -19.17 -14.67
C GLU A 460 5.03 -18.49 -13.45
N GLN A 461 5.22 -19.04 -12.24
CA GLN A 461 4.69 -18.44 -11.00
C GLN A 461 5.28 -17.05 -10.73
N ALA A 462 6.56 -16.84 -11.06
CA ALA A 462 7.18 -15.52 -10.93
C ALA A 462 6.64 -14.54 -11.95
N LEU A 463 6.49 -15.00 -13.20
CA LEU A 463 5.94 -14.18 -14.26
C LEU A 463 4.51 -13.74 -13.93
N GLU A 464 3.67 -14.67 -13.45
CA GLU A 464 2.30 -14.38 -13.06
C GLU A 464 2.23 -13.40 -11.88
N ALA A 465 3.03 -13.60 -10.83
CA ALA A 465 3.07 -12.67 -9.69
C ALA A 465 3.56 -11.27 -10.09
N ILE A 466 4.56 -11.18 -10.96
CA ILE A 466 5.05 -9.91 -11.51
C ILE A 466 3.95 -9.23 -12.33
N MET A 467 3.25 -9.97 -13.19
CA MET A 467 2.17 -9.42 -14.01
C MET A 467 0.98 -8.94 -13.18
N GLN A 468 0.55 -9.72 -12.18
CA GLN A 468 -0.55 -9.36 -11.29
C GLN A 468 -0.25 -8.12 -10.44
N THR A 469 1.03 -7.83 -10.20
CA THR A 469 1.48 -6.70 -9.37
C THR A 469 2.10 -5.55 -10.17
N ASP A 470 2.13 -5.62 -11.50
CA ASP A 470 2.89 -4.72 -12.38
C ASP A 470 4.36 -4.53 -11.93
N GLY A 471 4.96 -5.59 -11.39
CA GLY A 471 6.33 -5.61 -10.86
C GLY A 471 6.50 -5.05 -9.44
N ALA A 472 5.43 -4.69 -8.73
CA ALA A 472 5.53 -4.21 -7.35
C ALA A 472 6.12 -5.27 -6.38
N VAL A 473 6.07 -6.56 -6.74
CA VAL A 473 6.70 -7.65 -5.96
C VAL A 473 8.24 -7.60 -5.99
N ILE A 474 8.84 -7.02 -7.04
CA ILE A 474 10.28 -7.16 -7.33
C ILE A 474 11.16 -6.46 -6.29
N PRO A 475 10.91 -5.20 -5.87
CA PRO A 475 11.71 -4.54 -4.85
C PRO A 475 11.76 -5.31 -3.53
N TYR A 476 10.64 -5.92 -3.13
CA TYR A 476 10.58 -6.70 -1.90
C TYR A 476 11.42 -7.97 -1.98
N ILE A 477 11.43 -8.65 -3.12
CA ILE A 477 12.25 -9.85 -3.30
C ILE A 477 13.73 -9.49 -3.36
N GLN A 478 14.08 -8.37 -4.01
CA GLN A 478 15.46 -7.87 -3.99
C GLN A 478 15.93 -7.54 -2.56
N GLN A 479 15.05 -7.00 -1.73
CA GLN A 479 15.37 -6.61 -0.36
C GLN A 479 15.38 -7.79 0.63
N TYR A 480 14.47 -8.74 0.47
CA TYR A 480 14.25 -9.82 1.44
C TYR A 480 14.70 -11.21 0.99
N GLY A 481 15.14 -11.32 -0.26
CA GLY A 481 15.61 -12.56 -0.86
C GLY A 481 14.48 -13.50 -1.30
N SER A 482 14.90 -14.67 -1.79
CA SER A 482 14.03 -15.71 -2.33
C SER A 482 13.08 -16.32 -1.29
N ASP A 483 13.35 -16.18 0.01
CA ASP A 483 12.49 -16.71 1.09
C ASP A 483 11.07 -16.11 1.10
N VAL A 484 10.89 -14.90 0.58
CA VAL A 484 9.60 -14.19 0.59
C VAL A 484 8.76 -14.50 -0.64
N PHE A 485 9.40 -14.84 -1.77
CA PHE A 485 8.70 -15.08 -3.03
C PHE A 485 7.63 -16.19 -2.94
N PRO A 486 7.88 -17.37 -2.35
CA PRO A 486 6.88 -18.44 -2.24
C PRO A 486 5.61 -18.04 -1.49
N ILE A 487 5.68 -16.98 -0.66
CA ILE A 487 4.52 -16.43 0.01
C ILE A 487 3.82 -15.46 -0.91
N LEU A 488 4.56 -14.51 -1.48
CA LEU A 488 4.00 -13.49 -2.36
C LEU A 488 3.36 -14.06 -3.64
N ALA A 489 3.88 -15.21 -4.12
CA ALA A 489 3.34 -15.93 -5.27
C ALA A 489 2.03 -16.67 -4.96
N GLN A 490 1.59 -16.75 -3.70
CA GLN A 490 0.29 -17.33 -3.36
C GLN A 490 -0.82 -16.26 -3.52
N PRO A 491 -2.08 -16.67 -3.81
CA PRO A 491 -3.20 -15.74 -3.94
C PRO A 491 -3.38 -14.82 -2.72
N ASP A 492 -3.17 -15.35 -1.52
CA ASP A 492 -3.24 -14.60 -0.26
C ASP A 492 -1.96 -13.79 0.02
N GLY A 493 -0.85 -14.15 -0.63
CA GLY A 493 0.44 -13.47 -0.54
C GLY A 493 0.42 -12.05 -1.09
N LEU A 494 -0.36 -11.81 -2.14
CA LEU A 494 -0.56 -10.48 -2.69
C LEU A 494 -1.23 -9.53 -1.67
N GLN A 495 -2.07 -10.07 -0.79
CA GLN A 495 -2.69 -9.29 0.28
C GLN A 495 -1.63 -8.78 1.27
N LEU A 496 -0.54 -9.51 1.48
CA LEU A 496 0.56 -9.03 2.32
C LEU A 496 1.28 -7.82 1.71
N LEU A 497 1.39 -7.73 0.38
CA LEU A 497 1.99 -6.56 -0.28
C LEU A 497 1.16 -5.29 -0.03
N LEU A 498 -0.17 -5.43 -0.07
CA LEU A 498 -1.09 -4.35 0.28
C LEU A 498 -0.91 -3.92 1.75
N LEU A 499 -0.57 -4.86 2.64
CA LEU A 499 -0.38 -4.55 4.05
C LEU A 499 1.00 -3.94 4.39
N CYS A 500 1.99 -4.03 3.49
CA CYS A 500 3.35 -3.51 3.71
C CYS A 500 3.38 -2.00 4.03
N PRO A 501 2.71 -1.10 3.28
CA PRO A 501 2.69 0.33 3.61
C PRO A 501 2.13 0.65 5.01
N ALA A 502 1.18 -0.14 5.50
CA ALA A 502 0.54 0.08 6.79
C ALA A 502 1.39 -0.43 7.95
N PHE A 503 2.03 -1.58 7.78
CA PHE A 503 2.72 -2.26 8.88
C PHE A 503 4.24 -2.20 8.81
N GLY A 504 4.81 -1.87 7.66
CA GLY A 504 6.22 -2.02 7.33
C GLY A 504 6.49 -3.35 6.63
N ASP A 505 7.51 -3.34 5.79
CA ASP A 505 7.83 -4.44 4.87
C ASP A 505 8.41 -5.68 5.59
N ASP A 506 8.80 -5.56 6.85
CA ASP A 506 9.25 -6.66 7.71
C ASP A 506 8.15 -7.70 8.00
N ILE A 507 6.87 -7.37 7.75
CA ILE A 507 5.78 -8.36 7.78
C ILE A 507 6.02 -9.52 6.80
N LEU A 508 6.71 -9.26 5.68
CA LEU A 508 7.04 -10.28 4.70
C LEU A 508 8.01 -11.31 5.26
N GLN A 509 8.99 -10.86 6.05
CA GLN A 509 9.90 -11.78 6.75
C GLN A 509 9.19 -12.58 7.84
N TYR A 510 8.21 -11.99 8.54
CA TYR A 510 7.42 -12.71 9.54
C TYR A 510 6.50 -13.74 8.90
N ALA A 511 5.92 -13.42 7.74
CA ALA A 511 5.17 -14.38 6.94
C ALA A 511 6.07 -15.54 6.49
N ALA A 512 7.28 -15.24 6.00
CA ALA A 512 8.30 -16.24 5.59
C ALA A 512 8.68 -17.18 6.73
N ARG A 513 8.87 -16.61 7.92
CA ARG A 513 9.30 -17.38 9.09
C ARG A 513 8.17 -18.17 9.75
N TYR A 514 6.93 -17.70 9.64
CA TYR A 514 5.75 -18.27 10.31
C TYR A 514 4.55 -18.38 9.34
N PRO A 515 4.67 -19.22 8.28
CA PRO A 515 3.65 -19.33 7.25
C PRO A 515 2.32 -19.80 7.82
N GLY A 516 1.22 -19.19 7.36
CA GLY A 516 -0.15 -19.45 7.81
C GLY A 516 -0.51 -18.81 9.17
N GLU A 517 0.32 -18.97 10.19
CA GLU A 517 0.04 -18.47 11.55
C GLU A 517 0.14 -16.95 11.64
N PHE A 518 1.18 -16.36 11.05
CA PHE A 518 1.38 -14.91 11.11
C PHE A 518 0.26 -14.17 10.39
N PHE A 519 -0.12 -14.63 9.20
CA PHE A 519 -1.12 -13.95 8.38
C PHE A 519 -2.48 -13.92 9.08
N GLN A 520 -2.94 -15.06 9.61
CA GLN A 520 -4.19 -15.14 10.37
C GLN A 520 -4.16 -14.24 11.61
N ALA A 521 -3.04 -14.24 12.36
CA ALA A 521 -2.91 -13.37 13.51
C ALA A 521 -2.91 -11.89 13.10
N LEU A 522 -2.20 -11.52 12.03
CA LEU A 522 -2.11 -10.16 11.50
C LEU A 522 -3.49 -9.64 11.08
N LEU A 523 -4.28 -10.44 10.36
CA LEU A 523 -5.62 -10.05 9.93
C LEU A 523 -6.57 -9.85 11.13
N TYR A 524 -6.46 -10.68 12.17
CA TYR A 524 -7.34 -10.59 13.34
C TYR A 524 -6.95 -9.45 14.30
N TYR A 525 -5.65 -9.34 14.62
CA TYR A 525 -5.19 -8.43 15.68
C TYR A 525 -4.52 -7.16 15.12
N GLY A 526 -3.98 -7.18 13.90
CA GLY A 526 -3.33 -6.04 13.26
C GLY A 526 -1.98 -5.65 13.87
N SER A 527 -1.79 -4.34 14.13
CA SER A 527 -0.51 -3.76 14.55
C SER A 527 0.11 -4.34 15.85
N PRO A 528 -0.66 -4.81 16.85
CA PRO A 528 -0.12 -5.50 18.02
C PRO A 528 0.70 -6.75 17.66
N VAL A 529 0.33 -7.50 16.62
CA VAL A 529 1.10 -8.69 16.17
C VAL A 529 2.49 -8.27 15.71
N VAL A 530 2.54 -7.27 14.85
CA VAL A 530 3.79 -6.73 14.30
C VAL A 530 4.66 -6.17 15.42
N ARG A 531 4.08 -5.39 16.35
CA ARG A 531 4.80 -4.88 17.53
C ARG A 531 5.35 -5.98 18.42
N ALA A 532 4.54 -7.01 18.69
CA ALA A 532 4.94 -8.15 19.50
C ALA A 532 6.06 -8.96 18.83
N LEU A 533 6.00 -9.16 17.51
CA LEU A 533 7.02 -9.87 16.76
C LEU A 533 8.31 -9.06 16.59
N ARG A 534 8.22 -7.73 16.43
CA ARG A 534 9.40 -6.85 16.47
C ARG A 534 10.11 -6.88 17.81
N ALA A 535 9.35 -6.83 18.91
CA ALA A 535 9.93 -6.77 20.25
C ALA A 535 10.40 -8.15 20.77
N TYR A 536 9.68 -9.23 20.45
CA TYR A 536 9.87 -10.55 21.08
C TYR A 536 10.01 -11.70 20.10
N ASN A 537 9.69 -11.50 18.82
CA ASN A 537 9.88 -12.45 17.72
C ASN A 537 9.48 -13.89 18.10
N LYS A 538 10.44 -14.83 18.08
CA LYS A 538 10.24 -16.25 18.42
C LYS A 538 9.55 -16.46 19.77
N GLN A 539 9.82 -15.61 20.76
CA GLN A 539 9.17 -15.72 22.06
C GLN A 539 7.67 -15.39 22.00
N ALA A 540 7.26 -14.35 21.28
CA ALA A 540 5.84 -14.05 21.10
C ALA A 540 5.13 -15.21 20.41
N MET A 541 5.71 -15.73 19.32
CA MET A 541 5.11 -16.84 18.57
C MET A 541 5.03 -18.13 19.41
N THR A 542 6.05 -18.43 20.22
CA THR A 542 6.03 -19.59 21.13
C THR A 542 4.94 -19.48 22.18
N LEU A 543 4.73 -18.28 22.74
CA LEU A 543 3.68 -18.04 23.73
C LEU A 543 2.29 -18.10 23.08
N ALA A 544 2.14 -17.54 21.88
CA ALA A 544 0.90 -17.59 21.12
C ALA A 544 0.48 -19.04 20.81
N ARG A 545 1.39 -19.87 20.29
CA ARG A 545 1.13 -21.31 20.04
C ARG A 545 0.73 -22.07 21.31
N LYS A 546 1.29 -21.69 22.46
CA LYS A 546 1.04 -22.38 23.73
C LYS A 546 -0.26 -21.94 24.42
N HIS A 547 -0.66 -20.68 24.25
CA HIS A 547 -1.71 -20.07 25.06
C HIS A 547 -2.84 -19.39 24.27
N GLY A 548 -2.72 -19.22 22.96
CA GLY A 548 -3.67 -18.54 22.08
C GLY A 548 -3.07 -17.30 21.40
N ASN A 549 -3.60 -16.95 20.22
CA ASN A 549 -3.11 -15.81 19.42
C ASN A 549 -3.39 -14.44 20.08
N ASP A 550 -4.31 -14.38 21.05
CA ASP A 550 -4.61 -13.19 21.85
C ASP A 550 -3.39 -12.67 22.63
N VAL A 551 -2.40 -13.52 22.86
CA VAL A 551 -1.08 -13.13 23.39
C VAL A 551 -0.47 -11.96 22.59
N PHE A 552 -0.65 -11.94 21.26
CA PHE A 552 -0.12 -10.87 20.43
C PHE A 552 -0.72 -9.50 20.76
N GLN A 553 -2.01 -9.44 21.05
CA GLN A 553 -2.68 -8.21 21.46
C GLN A 553 -2.01 -7.62 22.71
N TYR A 554 -1.88 -8.41 23.77
CA TYR A 554 -1.32 -7.94 25.04
C TYR A 554 0.17 -7.63 24.94
N LEU A 555 0.95 -8.45 24.24
CA LEU A 555 2.37 -8.17 24.02
C LEU A 555 2.58 -6.91 23.18
N GLY A 556 1.75 -6.70 22.16
CA GLY A 556 1.86 -5.55 21.26
C GLY A 556 1.46 -4.22 21.91
N ILE A 557 0.49 -4.25 22.83
CA ILE A 557 0.01 -3.04 23.53
C ILE A 557 0.82 -2.78 24.80
N TYR A 558 1.05 -3.79 25.63
CA TYR A 558 1.61 -3.62 26.98
C TYR A 558 3.05 -4.11 27.15
N GLY A 559 3.63 -4.71 26.10
CA GLY A 559 5.05 -5.08 26.05
C GLY A 559 5.49 -5.95 27.22
N ASN A 560 6.56 -5.51 27.90
CA ASN A 560 7.23 -6.29 28.94
C ASN A 560 6.33 -6.61 30.13
N LYS A 561 5.31 -5.77 30.40
CA LYS A 561 4.34 -6.00 31.47
C LYS A 561 3.49 -7.23 31.17
N ALA A 562 2.93 -7.29 29.96
CA ALA A 562 2.16 -8.45 29.50
C ALA A 562 3.05 -9.68 29.39
N LEU A 563 4.29 -9.55 28.92
CA LEU A 563 5.22 -10.67 28.81
C LEU A 563 5.45 -11.38 30.15
N ARG A 564 5.60 -10.63 31.26
CA ARG A 564 5.74 -11.21 32.60
C ARG A 564 4.50 -12.00 33.01
N LEU A 565 3.31 -11.49 32.71
CA LEU A 565 2.05 -12.16 33.01
C LEU A 565 1.88 -13.43 32.17
N VAL A 566 1.95 -13.31 30.85
CA VAL A 566 1.75 -14.41 29.91
C VAL A 566 2.73 -15.56 30.15
N ARG A 567 3.98 -15.27 30.59
CA ARG A 567 4.96 -16.31 30.98
C ARG A 567 4.51 -17.18 32.16
N THR A 568 3.59 -16.72 33.00
CA THR A 568 3.02 -17.54 34.10
C THR A 568 2.05 -18.62 33.61
N GLY A 569 1.78 -18.69 32.31
CA GLY A 569 0.96 -19.70 31.67
C GLY A 569 -0.46 -19.23 31.38
N LYS A 570 -1.39 -20.19 31.22
CA LYS A 570 -2.80 -19.90 30.86
C LYS A 570 -3.48 -18.92 31.83
N MET A 571 -3.18 -19.01 33.14
CA MET A 571 -3.72 -18.08 34.13
C MET A 571 -3.27 -16.64 33.90
N GLY A 572 -2.02 -16.44 33.47
CA GLY A 572 -1.47 -15.12 33.17
C GLY A 572 -2.10 -14.48 31.94
N VAL A 573 -2.46 -15.29 30.93
CA VAL A 573 -3.21 -14.82 29.76
C VAL A 573 -4.62 -14.40 30.14
N VAL A 574 -5.37 -15.25 30.86
CA VAL A 574 -6.72 -14.90 31.36
C VAL A 574 -6.69 -13.63 32.21
N LEU A 575 -5.67 -13.50 33.07
CA LEU A 575 -5.49 -12.30 33.87
C LEU A 575 -5.21 -11.08 32.98
N ALA A 576 -4.39 -11.21 31.93
CA ALA A 576 -4.15 -10.12 31.00
C ALA A 576 -5.43 -9.65 30.28
N ARG A 577 -6.34 -10.57 29.93
CA ARG A 577 -7.62 -10.23 29.28
C ARG A 577 -8.56 -9.40 30.16
N LEU A 578 -8.49 -9.63 31.46
CA LEU A 578 -9.45 -9.07 32.41
C LEU A 578 -8.85 -7.91 33.22
N LEU A 579 -7.56 -7.63 33.09
CA LEU A 579 -6.93 -6.53 33.80
C LEU A 579 -7.39 -5.19 33.22
N PRO A 580 -7.98 -4.29 34.03
CA PRO A 580 -8.34 -2.94 33.60
C PRO A 580 -7.11 -2.12 33.17
N ASP A 581 -7.28 -1.19 32.22
CA ASP A 581 -6.20 -0.39 31.62
C ASP A 581 -5.33 0.37 32.63
N GLU A 582 -5.90 0.80 33.75
CA GLU A 582 -5.17 1.47 34.83
C GLU A 582 -4.07 0.59 35.46
N PHE A 583 -4.23 -0.73 35.45
CA PHE A 583 -3.19 -1.67 35.92
C PHE A 583 -2.01 -1.69 34.95
N TRP A 584 -2.27 -1.47 33.66
CA TRP A 584 -1.23 -1.39 32.65
C TRP A 584 -0.52 -0.04 32.64
N GLN A 585 -1.17 1.04 33.06
CA GLN A 585 -0.55 2.37 33.16
C GLN A 585 0.35 2.53 34.40
N GLN A 586 0.07 1.84 35.50
CA GLN A 586 0.94 1.84 36.69
C GLN A 586 2.34 1.30 36.38
N SER A 587 3.37 1.83 37.08
CA SER A 587 4.75 1.36 36.92
C SER A 587 4.82 -0.17 37.10
N ALA A 588 5.46 -0.87 36.16
CA ALA A 588 5.56 -2.33 36.17
C ALA A 588 6.11 -2.85 37.51
N GLU A 589 7.03 -2.09 38.11
CA GLU A 589 7.62 -2.43 39.40
C GLU A 589 6.58 -2.47 40.53
N GLN A 590 5.67 -1.50 40.63
CA GLN A 590 4.66 -1.49 41.69
C GLN A 590 3.59 -2.57 41.51
N LEU A 591 3.23 -2.89 40.27
CA LEU A 591 2.24 -3.93 39.97
C LEU A 591 2.78 -5.34 40.28
N PHE A 592 4.04 -5.60 39.91
CA PHE A 592 4.65 -6.92 40.01
C PHE A 592 5.50 -7.14 41.28
N ARG A 593 5.69 -6.11 42.13
CA ARG A 593 6.48 -6.21 43.38
C ARG A 593 6.01 -7.33 44.31
N HIS A 594 4.72 -7.63 44.29
CA HIS A 594 4.07 -8.62 45.16
C HIS A 594 3.68 -9.90 44.38
N GLY A 595 4.22 -10.10 43.18
CA GLY A 595 3.86 -11.20 42.29
C GLY A 595 2.40 -11.19 41.86
N THR A 596 1.95 -12.30 41.27
CA THR A 596 0.56 -12.49 40.82
C THR A 596 -0.44 -12.39 41.97
N VAL A 597 -0.07 -12.82 43.18
CA VAL A 597 -0.88 -12.73 44.40
C VAL A 597 -1.27 -11.29 44.76
N GLY A 598 -0.32 -10.35 44.66
CA GLY A 598 -0.61 -8.94 44.90
C GLY A 598 -1.56 -8.34 43.87
N ILE A 599 -1.46 -8.78 42.62
CA ILE A 599 -2.39 -8.37 41.55
C ILE A 599 -3.79 -8.88 41.87
N TYR A 600 -3.94 -10.14 42.29
CA TYR A 600 -5.25 -10.70 42.67
C TYR A 600 -5.88 -9.97 43.86
N LEU A 601 -5.12 -9.72 44.92
CA LEU A 601 -5.64 -8.99 46.09
C LEU A 601 -6.07 -7.58 45.72
N ARG A 602 -5.27 -6.88 44.90
CA ARG A 602 -5.61 -5.53 44.47
C ARG A 602 -6.83 -5.52 43.55
N LEU A 603 -6.94 -6.50 42.64
CA LEU A 603 -8.11 -6.69 41.79
C LEU A 603 -9.36 -6.97 42.62
N PHE A 604 -9.28 -7.85 43.63
CA PHE A 604 -10.38 -8.15 44.54
C PHE A 604 -10.90 -6.92 45.28
N PHE A 605 -10.00 -6.09 45.83
CA PHE A 605 -10.40 -4.93 46.63
C PHE A 605 -10.80 -3.71 45.80
N ARG A 606 -10.18 -3.46 44.65
CA ARG A 606 -10.48 -2.27 43.81
C ARG A 606 -11.52 -2.55 42.72
N HIS A 607 -11.55 -3.75 42.17
CA HIS A 607 -12.44 -4.13 41.06
C HIS A 607 -13.08 -5.50 41.34
N PRO A 608 -13.95 -5.59 42.37
CA PRO A 608 -14.55 -6.86 42.78
C PRO A 608 -15.34 -7.54 41.66
N GLY A 609 -15.98 -6.78 40.78
CA GLY A 609 -16.67 -7.31 39.59
C GLY A 609 -15.71 -7.98 38.60
N THR A 610 -14.59 -7.33 38.30
CA THR A 610 -13.54 -7.87 37.42
C THR A 610 -12.89 -9.11 38.03
N PHE A 611 -12.63 -9.11 39.33
CA PHE A 611 -12.12 -10.27 40.05
C PHE A 611 -13.13 -11.44 40.02
N HIS A 612 -14.42 -11.15 40.16
CA HIS A 612 -15.48 -12.15 40.05
C HIS A 612 -15.55 -12.76 38.63
N ALA A 613 -15.47 -11.93 37.59
CA ALA A 613 -15.39 -12.38 36.20
C ALA A 613 -14.14 -13.25 35.97
N TYR A 614 -13.00 -12.85 36.55
CA TYR A 614 -11.75 -13.60 36.50
C TYR A 614 -11.87 -15.01 37.06
N ILE A 615 -12.48 -15.18 38.24
CA ILE A 615 -12.70 -16.50 38.83
C ILE A 615 -13.58 -17.38 37.92
N GLY A 616 -14.61 -16.80 37.33
CA GLY A 616 -15.48 -17.50 36.40
C GLY A 616 -14.74 -17.97 35.15
N GLN A 617 -14.00 -17.07 34.49
CA GLN A 617 -13.21 -17.43 33.31
C GLN A 617 -12.10 -18.43 33.62
N LEU A 618 -11.40 -18.27 34.74
CA LEU A 618 -10.34 -19.19 35.15
C LEU A 618 -10.85 -20.62 35.31
N GLY A 619 -12.07 -20.74 35.85
CA GLY A 619 -12.77 -22.00 35.93
C GLY A 619 -13.09 -22.64 34.58
N ASN A 620 -13.57 -21.84 33.63
CA ASN A 620 -13.82 -22.30 32.28
C ASN A 620 -12.52 -22.71 31.57
N THR A 621 -11.46 -21.93 31.71
CA THR A 621 -10.18 -22.18 31.01
C THR A 621 -9.38 -23.35 31.58
N LEU A 622 -9.43 -23.58 32.90
CA LEU A 622 -8.65 -24.66 33.54
C LEU A 622 -9.43 -25.96 33.68
N LEU A 623 -10.74 -25.88 33.92
CA LEU A 623 -11.56 -27.04 34.28
C LEU A 623 -12.67 -27.32 33.27
N SER A 624 -12.82 -26.48 32.22
CA SER A 624 -13.90 -26.57 31.23
C SER A 624 -15.30 -26.54 31.84
N VAL A 625 -15.44 -25.87 33.00
CA VAL A 625 -16.71 -25.74 33.71
C VAL A 625 -17.31 -24.35 33.44
N LYS A 626 -18.63 -24.27 33.28
CA LYS A 626 -19.32 -23.00 33.06
C LYS A 626 -18.96 -21.99 34.18
N PRO A 627 -18.67 -20.72 33.83
CA PRO A 627 -18.20 -19.70 34.78
C PRO A 627 -19.04 -19.58 36.05
N LEU A 628 -20.37 -19.67 35.91
CA LEU A 628 -21.34 -19.54 37.00
C LEU A 628 -21.10 -20.55 38.13
N TYR A 629 -20.80 -21.81 37.81
CA TYR A 629 -20.61 -22.85 38.83
C TYR A 629 -19.35 -22.60 39.64
N ILE A 630 -18.26 -22.17 39.01
CA ILE A 630 -16.99 -21.94 39.71
C ILE A 630 -17.06 -20.68 40.56
N GLN A 631 -17.75 -19.65 40.08
CA GLN A 631 -18.07 -18.48 40.89
C GLN A 631 -18.89 -18.85 42.12
N LEU A 632 -19.92 -19.69 41.97
CA LEU A 632 -20.77 -20.12 43.09
C LEU A 632 -20.00 -20.96 44.10
N ILE A 633 -19.18 -21.90 43.64
CA ILE A 633 -18.30 -22.72 44.51
C ILE A 633 -17.33 -21.83 45.28
N PHE A 634 -16.66 -20.91 44.59
CA PHE A 634 -15.70 -19.99 45.20
C PHE A 634 -16.36 -19.14 46.29
N TRP A 635 -17.48 -18.49 45.99
CA TRP A 635 -18.18 -17.65 46.96
C TRP A 635 -18.76 -18.45 48.12
N THR A 636 -19.23 -19.67 47.89
CA THR A 636 -19.66 -20.58 48.96
C THR A 636 -18.50 -20.87 49.91
N PHE A 637 -17.31 -21.16 49.37
CA PHE A 637 -16.11 -21.39 50.19
C PHE A 637 -15.69 -20.14 50.98
N VAL A 638 -15.70 -18.97 50.34
CA VAL A 638 -15.40 -17.69 51.00
C VAL A 638 -16.38 -17.39 52.13
N MET A 639 -17.67 -17.62 51.91
CA MET A 639 -18.71 -17.43 52.94
C MET A 639 -18.54 -18.41 54.10
N LEU A 640 -18.19 -19.67 53.83
CA LEU A 640 -17.89 -20.64 54.90
C LEU A 640 -16.68 -20.23 55.74
N LEU A 641 -15.63 -19.71 55.10
CA LEU A 641 -14.43 -19.22 55.80
C LEU A 641 -14.77 -18.00 56.65
N PHE A 642 -15.52 -17.04 56.10
CA PHE A 642 -15.99 -15.87 56.82
C PHE A 642 -16.83 -16.25 58.06
N LEU A 643 -17.79 -17.16 57.90
CA LEU A 643 -18.61 -17.67 59.01
C LEU A 643 -17.77 -18.40 60.07
N SER A 644 -16.73 -19.12 59.64
CA SER A 644 -15.81 -19.81 60.56
C SER A 644 -15.03 -18.81 61.42
N VAL A 645 -14.50 -17.74 60.81
CA VAL A 645 -13.82 -16.65 61.53
C VAL A 645 -14.79 -15.93 62.47
N LEU A 646 -16.00 -15.61 62.01
CA LEU A 646 -17.03 -14.99 62.85
C LEU A 646 -17.37 -15.86 64.06
N THR A 647 -17.42 -17.18 63.87
CA THR A 647 -17.66 -18.14 64.96
C THR A 647 -16.52 -18.14 65.97
N ILE A 648 -15.26 -18.06 65.51
CA ILE A 648 -14.09 -17.97 66.40
C ILE A 648 -14.12 -16.65 67.19
N ILE A 649 -14.36 -15.53 66.51
CA ILE A 649 -14.45 -14.21 67.16
C ILE A 649 -15.60 -14.18 68.16
N SER A 650 -16.77 -14.72 67.79
CA SER A 650 -17.92 -14.82 68.70
C SER A 650 -17.59 -15.63 69.95
N LYS A 651 -16.90 -16.78 69.82
CA LYS A 651 -16.43 -17.57 70.97
C LYS A 651 -15.43 -16.81 71.83
N LEU A 652 -14.51 -16.06 71.22
CA LEU A 652 -13.54 -15.24 71.95
C LEU A 652 -14.21 -14.09 72.70
N LEU A 653 -15.18 -13.42 72.08
CA LEU A 653 -15.96 -12.35 72.72
C LEU A 653 -16.83 -12.88 73.85
N ILE A 654 -17.50 -14.01 73.66
CA ILE A 654 -18.27 -14.67 74.73
C ILE A 654 -17.35 -14.98 75.90
N LYS A 655 -16.17 -15.55 75.65
CA LYS A 655 -15.18 -15.83 76.70
C LYS A 655 -14.71 -14.55 77.40
N PHE A 656 -14.46 -13.47 76.66
CA PHE A 656 -13.95 -12.22 77.21
C PHE A 656 -14.98 -11.42 78.05
N PHE A 657 -16.27 -11.56 77.77
CA PHE A 657 -17.34 -10.83 78.47
C PHE A 657 -18.05 -11.63 79.56
N LEU A 658 -17.95 -12.97 79.57
CA LEU A 658 -18.63 -13.85 80.54
C LEU A 658 -17.69 -14.55 81.53
N GLU A 659 -16.40 -14.63 81.24
CA GLU A 659 -15.35 -14.96 82.22
C GLU A 659 -14.62 -13.68 82.64
#